data_AF-A0A7S4BT96-F1
#
_entry.id   AF-A0A7S4BT96-F1
#
_cell.length_a   1.000
_cell.length_b   1.000
_cell.length_c   1.000
_cell.angle_alpha   90.00
_cell.angle_beta   90.00
_cell.angle_gamma   90.00
#
_symmetry.space_group_name_H-M   'P 1'
#
loop_
_entity.id
_entity.type
_entity.pdbx_description
1 polymer ?
#
loop_
_entity_poly.entity_id
_entity_poly.type
_entity_poly.pdbx_seq_one_letter_code
_entity_poly.pdbx_strand_id
1 'polypeptide(L)'
;MTLMSSLSGWCLRLACAVLVSSSANAAGPDKNGPEALASSIVSSPVSAWGTWNLPADSNSRTFSSFCRHLSARNLKDVYMPWLSERKRRKWVQTHCMQLPLWASWRGGLAPVFHHACNVTEEPTAADAVIGQALRLAFEYFLGRPEWSERGTCNPTIPENLEEADVSSAALIVGGGGLFSSSNSPSSRANARSSLNWLFNNSQMLAIEAAPLTLFGISCGAFGGNFKSSPCVIDTRIAQRVLAHPTSVIGVRESDAAENLMVSIGGKRRGRIRYQPCPTTLLGLLRPSLASTVLRSSEKRVLSLDISMHPRLTPRLGGPIKDGEIFYQLVEWCTRAYRAGWAIHLITSESWQWAKSPFLDYLAHLPHQPFTFELLRFASTASEGQDLLEYYRAQVTIAASTRAHGVMIPFGLHVATIALVADGELDSLLRAGFNETIRAVHLHALWRGSGNGNNSLTVADKLWQLLCDIDQRRHEVLRQIETLQGSLLSSTADTMADLGKRIFRKLGNLRTRLRLQELRPASTRLEAFLNLHLGKTIYVIGSGATAGYVNPNYFAGELAIGVNQACNRFTNLTYLLRKEPISKNFRQVLERSSPLTRHFVSRGSFGNLNCVNGEYVLKHFREATNVIVYEHSVQSLDYGDHILRELPPVPGASHVPRLVVSASTITTAIHLAAFMGAGRIILVGHDLLSLDGQDNFPGYHSAETLENFGVRNISVLKNSYHSWLKQAPVSADSISLRSLLMKRYPHLHINSLSPFIGLGLEGHHVGRLPPAKARGKAANQRGRSQRPRPAL
;
A
#
# COMPACT_ATOMS: atom_id res chain seq x y z
N MET A 1 -29.35 -29.16 48.24
CA MET A 1 -30.43 -28.24 48.63
C MET A 1 -30.08 -26.85 48.10
N THR A 2 -30.90 -26.33 47.17
CA THR A 2 -31.16 -24.91 46.79
C THR A 2 -29.94 -23.98 46.59
N LEU A 3 -29.56 -23.46 45.41
CA LEU A 3 -30.12 -23.18 44.06
C LEU A 3 -29.11 -23.71 42.99
N MET A 4 -29.43 -24.48 41.94
CA MET A 4 -30.18 -24.20 40.69
C MET A 4 -29.74 -22.93 39.93
N SER A 5 -29.61 -22.82 38.61
CA SER A 5 -29.63 -23.69 37.43
C SER A 5 -29.84 -22.73 36.24
N SER A 6 -28.82 -22.38 35.43
CA SER A 6 -29.05 -21.52 34.24
C SER A 6 -27.95 -21.47 33.17
N LEU A 7 -27.06 -22.46 33.04
CA LEU A 7 -25.99 -22.40 32.01
C LEU A 7 -25.89 -23.61 31.05
N SER A 8 -26.93 -24.45 30.98
CA SER A 8 -27.01 -25.56 30.00
C SER A 8 -28.14 -25.43 28.97
N GLY A 9 -28.71 -24.23 28.80
CA GLY A 9 -29.83 -23.98 27.87
C GLY A 9 -29.48 -23.29 26.53
N TRP A 10 -28.26 -22.78 26.35
CA TRP A 10 -27.90 -21.96 25.20
C TRP A 10 -27.16 -22.70 24.06
N CYS A 11 -26.53 -23.85 24.34
CA CYS A 11 -25.85 -24.63 23.30
C CYS A 11 -26.76 -25.64 22.57
N LEU A 12 -27.97 -25.93 23.08
CA LEU A 12 -28.89 -26.88 22.45
C LEU A 12 -30.00 -26.23 21.58
N ARG A 13 -30.16 -24.89 21.61
CA ARG A 13 -31.15 -24.18 20.77
C ARG A 13 -30.61 -23.61 19.46
N LEU A 14 -29.28 -23.57 19.27
CA LEU A 14 -28.69 -23.18 17.98
C LEU A 14 -28.46 -24.37 17.03
N ALA A 15 -28.49 -25.60 17.54
CA ALA A 15 -28.32 -26.82 16.74
C ALA A 15 -29.65 -27.36 16.16
N CYS A 16 -30.81 -26.91 16.65
CA CYS A 16 -32.13 -27.33 16.14
C CYS A 16 -32.82 -26.31 15.22
N ALA A 17 -32.22 -25.16 14.93
CA ALA A 17 -32.81 -24.13 14.06
C ALA A 17 -32.33 -24.19 12.58
N VAL A 18 -31.52 -25.19 12.22
CA VAL A 18 -31.02 -25.40 10.84
C VAL A 18 -31.49 -26.73 10.22
N LEU A 19 -32.30 -27.52 10.93
CA LEU A 19 -32.85 -28.79 10.40
C LEU A 19 -34.38 -28.84 10.32
N VAL A 20 -35.07 -27.70 10.38
CA VAL A 20 -36.52 -27.61 10.08
C VAL A 20 -36.79 -26.43 9.16
N SER A 21 -36.36 -26.54 7.90
CA SER A 21 -36.93 -25.78 6.77
C SER A 21 -36.57 -26.44 5.43
N SER A 22 -36.85 -27.74 5.29
CA SER A 22 -36.85 -28.41 3.98
C SER A 22 -37.61 -29.74 4.05
N SER A 23 -38.94 -29.66 4.22
CA SER A 23 -39.88 -30.71 3.80
C SER A 23 -41.31 -30.23 4.02
N ALA A 24 -41.85 -29.53 3.03
CA ALA A 24 -43.29 -29.37 2.85
C ALA A 24 -43.57 -29.37 1.35
N ASN A 25 -43.72 -30.59 0.80
CA ASN A 25 -44.66 -30.94 -0.27
C ASN A 25 -44.37 -32.36 -0.77
N ALA A 26 -45.05 -33.36 -0.17
CA ALA A 26 -45.64 -34.51 -0.87
C ALA A 26 -46.28 -35.50 0.12
N ALA A 27 -47.59 -35.70 -0.04
CA ALA A 27 -48.39 -36.92 0.20
C ALA A 27 -48.53 -37.54 1.62
N GLY A 28 -49.79 -37.56 2.11
CA GLY A 28 -50.54 -38.80 2.36
C GLY A 28 -50.34 -39.53 3.71
N PRO A 29 -51.42 -39.92 4.42
CA PRO A 29 -51.36 -40.38 5.81
C PRO A 29 -51.22 -41.90 5.94
N ASP A 30 -50.48 -42.39 6.92
CA ASP A 30 -50.93 -43.54 7.73
C ASP A 30 -50.17 -43.71 9.05
N LYS A 31 -50.82 -44.48 9.92
CA LYS A 31 -50.84 -44.46 11.38
C LYS A 31 -49.71 -45.21 12.11
N ASN A 32 -49.65 -44.92 13.42
CA ASN A 32 -49.19 -45.73 14.57
C ASN A 32 -47.81 -45.45 15.17
N GLY A 33 -47.82 -45.43 16.51
CA GLY A 33 -46.82 -44.89 17.42
C GLY A 33 -45.70 -45.84 17.88
N PRO A 34 -45.09 -45.59 19.06
CA PRO A 34 -43.63 -45.56 19.23
C PRO A 34 -43.05 -46.67 20.13
N GLU A 35 -41.70 -46.76 20.16
CA GLU A 35 -40.76 -47.43 21.12
C GLU A 35 -39.65 -48.16 20.32
N ALA A 36 -38.37 -48.31 20.69
CA ALA A 36 -37.51 -47.90 21.80
C ALA A 36 -36.04 -48.28 21.46
N LEU A 37 -35.07 -47.72 22.21
CA LEU A 37 -33.72 -48.23 22.58
C LEU A 37 -32.72 -48.71 21.49
N ALA A 38 -31.53 -48.14 21.33
CA ALA A 38 -30.32 -48.12 22.20
C ALA A 38 -29.34 -49.29 21.97
N SER A 39 -28.03 -48.98 22.13
CA SER A 39 -26.81 -49.83 22.07
C SER A 39 -26.19 -50.00 20.67
N SER A 40 -24.87 -50.09 20.45
CA SER A 40 -23.64 -49.80 21.19
C SER A 40 -22.45 -50.11 20.27
N ILE A 41 -21.48 -49.19 20.18
CA ILE A 41 -20.00 -49.37 20.15
C ILE A 41 -19.33 -50.23 19.03
N VAL A 42 -18.24 -49.67 18.45
CA VAL A 42 -16.87 -50.26 18.31
C VAL A 42 -16.21 -50.05 16.91
N SER A 43 -15.03 -49.43 16.95
CA SER A 43 -13.82 -49.49 16.10
C SER A 43 -13.85 -49.19 14.57
N SER A 44 -13.19 -48.07 14.21
CA SER A 44 -12.06 -47.84 13.25
C SER A 44 -11.93 -48.68 11.96
N PRO A 45 -11.11 -48.23 10.98
CA PRO A 45 -11.11 -46.98 10.20
C PRO A 45 -11.37 -47.30 8.71
N VAL A 46 -11.39 -46.32 7.80
CA VAL A 46 -10.90 -46.39 6.39
C VAL A 46 -11.48 -45.23 5.56
N SER A 47 -10.59 -44.69 4.74
CA SER A 47 -10.74 -43.74 3.64
C SER A 47 -12.09 -43.69 2.92
N ALA A 48 -12.61 -42.47 2.73
CA ALA A 48 -13.27 -42.01 1.50
C ALA A 48 -13.67 -40.54 1.65
N TRP A 49 -12.80 -39.59 1.30
CA TRP A 49 -13.24 -38.23 1.00
C TRP A 49 -13.75 -38.19 -0.44
N GLY A 50 -15.00 -38.62 -0.60
CA GLY A 50 -15.79 -38.41 -1.80
C GLY A 50 -16.19 -36.93 -1.91
N THR A 51 -16.03 -36.39 -3.10
CA THR A 51 -16.40 -35.05 -3.55
C THR A 51 -17.88 -34.74 -3.29
N TRP A 52 -18.15 -33.75 -2.45
CA TRP A 52 -19.49 -33.15 -2.32
C TRP A 52 -19.63 -31.96 -3.28
N ASN A 53 -20.38 -32.17 -4.35
CA ASN A 53 -20.93 -31.10 -5.18
C ASN A 53 -22.10 -30.44 -4.43
N LEU A 54 -21.99 -29.15 -4.11
CA LEU A 54 -23.11 -28.34 -3.62
C LEU A 54 -23.78 -27.59 -4.79
N PRO A 55 -25.12 -27.47 -4.81
CA PRO A 55 -25.85 -26.80 -5.88
C PRO A 55 -25.67 -25.28 -5.84
N ALA A 56 -25.57 -24.69 -7.04
CA ALA A 56 -25.66 -23.26 -7.25
C ALA A 56 -27.11 -22.80 -7.06
N ASP A 57 -27.38 -22.03 -6.00
CA ASP A 57 -28.30 -20.89 -5.93
C ASP A 57 -28.89 -20.73 -4.52
N SER A 58 -28.40 -19.72 -3.79
CA SER A 58 -29.22 -18.73 -3.07
C SER A 58 -28.38 -17.87 -2.11
N ASN A 59 -28.78 -16.60 -2.04
CA ASN A 59 -28.51 -15.60 -0.98
C ASN A 59 -27.33 -14.62 -1.13
N SER A 60 -27.50 -13.67 -2.06
CA SER A 60 -26.83 -12.36 -2.10
C SER A 60 -27.49 -11.27 -1.25
N ARG A 61 -28.64 -11.54 -0.59
CA ARG A 61 -29.42 -10.52 0.13
C ARG A 61 -29.06 -10.36 1.61
N THR A 62 -28.58 -11.41 2.28
CA THR A 62 -28.22 -11.38 3.71
C THR A 62 -26.91 -10.64 3.99
N PHE A 63 -25.97 -10.65 3.04
CA PHE A 63 -24.66 -9.99 3.19
C PHE A 63 -24.73 -8.45 3.09
N SER A 64 -25.64 -7.92 2.25
CA SER A 64 -25.82 -6.47 2.08
C SER A 64 -26.47 -5.78 3.30
N SER A 65 -27.21 -6.54 4.12
CA SER A 65 -27.79 -6.04 5.38
C SER A 65 -26.75 -5.98 6.50
N PHE A 66 -25.80 -6.92 6.52
CA PHE A 66 -24.72 -6.97 7.49
C PHE A 66 -23.73 -5.81 7.34
N CYS A 67 -23.42 -5.40 6.11
CA CYS A 67 -22.53 -4.26 5.84
C CYS A 67 -23.14 -2.88 6.18
N ARG A 68 -24.46 -2.76 6.35
CA ARG A 68 -25.14 -1.48 6.62
C ARG A 68 -25.20 -1.08 8.09
N HIS A 69 -24.92 -2.00 9.03
CA HIS A 69 -24.99 -1.72 10.47
C HIS A 69 -23.66 -1.33 11.14
N LEU A 70 -22.56 -1.26 10.38
CA LEU A 70 -21.26 -0.80 10.89
C LEU A 70 -21.04 0.67 10.49
N SER A 71 -21.85 1.58 11.03
CA SER A 71 -21.55 3.01 11.01
C SER A 71 -20.75 3.39 12.27
N ALA A 72 -19.66 4.10 12.02
CA ALA A 72 -18.65 4.45 13.00
C ALA A 72 -19.15 5.51 13.99
N ARG A 73 -19.32 5.11 15.25
CA ARG A 73 -19.12 5.89 16.50
C ARG A 73 -19.42 4.94 17.65
N ASN A 74 -18.49 4.79 18.60
CA ASN A 74 -18.57 3.98 19.85
C ASN A 74 -17.80 2.64 19.93
N LEU A 75 -16.80 2.36 19.08
CA LEU A 75 -15.97 1.15 19.23
C LEU A 75 -14.55 1.39 19.78
N LYS A 76 -14.11 2.64 19.95
CA LYS A 76 -12.74 2.93 20.43
C LYS A 76 -12.58 2.95 21.95
N ASP A 77 -13.64 3.26 22.71
CA ASP A 77 -13.48 3.63 24.12
C ASP A 77 -14.04 2.60 25.13
N VAL A 78 -14.55 1.44 24.68
CA VAL A 78 -15.23 0.49 25.60
C VAL A 78 -14.76 -0.97 25.52
N TYR A 79 -14.07 -1.43 24.47
CA TYR A 79 -13.80 -2.86 24.29
C TYR A 79 -12.43 -3.18 23.69
N MET A 80 -11.34 -2.98 24.43
CA MET A 80 -10.02 -3.52 24.00
C MET A 80 -9.05 -4.02 25.09
N PRO A 81 -9.23 -3.85 26.41
CA PRO A 81 -8.25 -4.41 27.37
C PRO A 81 -8.43 -5.89 27.72
N TRP A 82 -9.59 -6.51 27.47
CA TRP A 82 -9.96 -7.80 28.11
C TRP A 82 -10.19 -9.00 27.17
N LEU A 83 -9.69 -8.97 25.94
CA LEU A 83 -9.76 -10.14 25.06
C LEU A 83 -8.53 -11.04 25.22
N SER A 84 -8.76 -12.22 25.83
CA SER A 84 -7.81 -13.34 25.89
C SER A 84 -7.26 -13.68 24.51
N GLU A 85 -5.99 -14.08 24.42
CA GLU A 85 -5.30 -14.41 23.18
C GLU A 85 -6.06 -15.42 22.29
N ARG A 86 -6.79 -16.36 22.91
CA ARG A 86 -7.65 -17.32 22.21
C ARG A 86 -8.77 -16.66 21.42
N LYS A 87 -9.33 -15.53 21.87
CA LYS A 87 -10.35 -14.75 21.16
C LYS A 87 -9.76 -13.88 20.04
N ARG A 88 -8.53 -13.38 20.19
CA ARG A 88 -7.78 -12.73 19.09
C ARG A 88 -7.41 -13.73 17.99
N ARG A 89 -6.90 -14.91 18.35
CA ARG A 89 -6.68 -16.03 17.42
C ARG A 89 -7.99 -16.43 16.74
N LYS A 90 -9.09 -16.52 17.49
CA LYS A 90 -10.41 -16.80 16.91
C LYS A 90 -10.90 -15.67 16.00
N TRP A 91 -10.59 -14.40 16.29
CA TRP A 91 -10.94 -13.27 15.42
C TRP A 91 -10.15 -13.30 14.11
N VAL A 92 -8.83 -13.51 14.17
CA VAL A 92 -7.96 -13.73 13.00
C VAL A 92 -8.39 -14.98 12.22
N GLN A 93 -8.72 -16.08 12.89
CA GLN A 93 -9.30 -17.27 12.26
C GLN A 93 -10.64 -16.95 11.57
N THR A 94 -11.55 -16.25 12.24
CA THR A 94 -12.92 -16.06 11.72
C THR A 94 -13.00 -14.94 10.67
N HIS A 95 -12.09 -13.97 10.69
CA HIS A 95 -12.10 -12.80 9.78
C HIS A 95 -10.98 -12.80 8.74
N CYS A 96 -9.86 -13.49 8.99
CA CYS A 96 -8.81 -13.72 7.97
C CYS A 96 -8.90 -15.11 7.33
N MET A 97 -9.54 -16.13 7.93
CA MET A 97 -9.80 -17.42 7.28
C MET A 97 -11.22 -17.57 6.67
N GLN A 98 -11.88 -16.49 6.26
CA GLN A 98 -12.95 -16.64 5.27
C GLN A 98 -12.33 -16.95 3.91
N LEU A 99 -11.86 -18.21 3.76
CA LEU A 99 -11.05 -18.76 2.67
C LEU A 99 -9.71 -17.99 2.49
N PRO A 100 -8.62 -18.64 2.06
CA PRO A 100 -7.53 -17.87 1.46
C PRO A 100 -8.17 -16.98 0.40
N LEU A 101 -7.96 -15.66 0.46
CA LEU A 101 -8.47 -14.72 -0.55
C LEU A 101 -8.22 -15.25 -1.98
N TRP A 102 -7.15 -16.04 -2.13
CA TRP A 102 -6.64 -16.65 -3.34
C TRP A 102 -7.29 -17.99 -3.70
N ALA A 103 -7.83 -18.76 -2.74
CA ALA A 103 -8.50 -20.04 -3.04
C ALA A 103 -9.88 -19.87 -3.70
N SER A 104 -10.48 -18.67 -3.62
CA SER A 104 -11.78 -18.37 -4.23
C SER A 104 -11.71 -17.98 -5.71
N TRP A 105 -10.51 -17.83 -6.27
CA TRP A 105 -10.29 -17.48 -7.68
C TRP A 105 -10.15 -18.76 -8.53
N ARG A 106 -11.20 -19.14 -9.27
CA ARG A 106 -11.18 -20.30 -10.18
C ARG A 106 -10.49 -20.06 -11.54
N GLY A 107 -9.85 -18.90 -11.74
CA GLY A 107 -9.36 -18.43 -13.06
C GLY A 107 -7.85 -18.33 -13.24
N GLY A 108 -7.02 -18.76 -12.27
CA GLY A 108 -5.56 -18.55 -12.28
C GLY A 108 -5.21 -17.08 -11.98
N LEU A 109 -4.61 -16.80 -10.83
CA LEU A 109 -4.52 -15.44 -10.28
C LEU A 109 -3.52 -14.53 -10.98
N ALA A 110 -3.87 -13.24 -11.07
CA ALA A 110 -2.92 -12.18 -11.41
C ALA A 110 -1.70 -12.23 -10.46
N PRO A 111 -0.46 -12.18 -10.97
CA PRO A 111 0.74 -12.30 -10.14
C PRO A 111 0.86 -11.17 -9.11
N VAL A 112 1.57 -11.45 -8.01
CA VAL A 112 2.13 -10.41 -7.13
C VAL A 112 3.53 -10.11 -7.63
N PHE A 113 3.76 -8.84 -7.97
CA PHE A 113 5.09 -8.39 -8.31
C PHE A 113 5.86 -8.04 -7.05
N HIS A 114 6.98 -8.72 -6.85
CA HIS A 114 7.87 -8.49 -5.71
C HIS A 114 9.19 -7.91 -6.22
N HIS A 115 9.40 -6.63 -5.92
CA HIS A 115 10.71 -6.00 -6.04
C HIS A 115 11.53 -6.33 -4.79
N ALA A 116 12.35 -7.37 -4.91
CA ALA A 116 13.24 -7.83 -3.86
C ALA A 116 14.65 -7.29 -4.09
N CYS A 117 15.38 -7.04 -3.00
CA CYS A 117 16.79 -6.67 -3.07
C CYS A 117 17.63 -7.94 -3.27
N ASN A 118 17.53 -8.58 -4.44
CA ASN A 118 18.31 -9.80 -4.71
C ASN A 118 19.73 -9.50 -5.20
N VAL A 119 20.08 -8.22 -5.40
CA VAL A 119 21.36 -7.82 -5.99
C VAL A 119 21.80 -6.47 -5.42
N THR A 120 22.22 -6.40 -4.16
CA THR A 120 23.31 -5.46 -3.86
C THR A 120 24.54 -5.94 -4.65
N GLU A 121 25.47 -5.05 -4.99
CA GLU A 121 26.75 -5.47 -5.63
C GLU A 121 27.50 -6.51 -4.79
N GLU A 122 27.19 -6.55 -3.48
CA GLU A 122 27.70 -7.51 -2.50
C GLU A 122 26.50 -8.12 -1.74
N PRO A 123 25.85 -9.17 -2.27
CA PRO A 123 24.67 -9.76 -1.62
C PRO A 123 25.10 -10.68 -0.47
N THR A 124 24.37 -10.64 0.64
CA THR A 124 24.62 -11.47 1.84
C THR A 124 23.68 -12.67 1.92
N ALA A 125 24.06 -13.73 2.64
CA ALA A 125 23.18 -14.87 2.88
C ALA A 125 21.85 -14.46 3.55
N ALA A 126 21.90 -13.40 4.39
CA ALA A 126 20.70 -12.84 5.00
C ALA A 126 19.76 -12.24 3.95
N ASP A 127 20.26 -11.56 2.92
CA ASP A 127 19.41 -10.95 1.87
C ASP A 127 18.62 -12.00 1.10
N ALA A 128 19.21 -13.18 0.85
CA ALA A 128 18.52 -14.32 0.24
C ALA A 128 17.33 -14.81 1.09
N VAL A 129 17.44 -14.73 2.42
CA VAL A 129 16.39 -15.17 3.36
C VAL A 129 15.26 -14.15 3.47
N ILE A 130 15.56 -12.84 3.44
CA ILE A 130 14.53 -11.82 3.71
C ILE A 130 13.44 -11.83 2.61
N GLY A 131 13.84 -11.93 1.33
CA GLY A 131 12.89 -12.03 0.22
C GLY A 131 11.96 -13.24 0.35
N GLN A 132 12.52 -14.39 0.74
CA GLN A 132 11.78 -15.62 1.01
C GLN A 132 10.84 -15.48 2.22
N ALA A 133 11.30 -14.86 3.30
CA ALA A 133 10.51 -14.64 4.51
C ALA A 133 9.31 -13.72 4.24
N LEU A 134 9.47 -12.69 3.40
CA LEU A 134 8.36 -11.85 2.97
C LEU A 134 7.32 -12.67 2.20
N ARG A 135 7.75 -13.46 1.22
CA ARG A 135 6.82 -14.31 0.46
C ARG A 135 6.09 -15.29 1.37
N LEU A 136 6.80 -15.91 2.33
CA LEU A 136 6.20 -16.75 3.35
C LEU A 136 5.12 -16.04 4.17
N ALA A 137 5.35 -14.78 4.56
CA ALA A 137 4.34 -14.00 5.27
C ALA A 137 3.08 -13.79 4.41
N PHE A 138 3.26 -13.45 3.13
CA PHE A 138 2.13 -13.32 2.21
C PHE A 138 1.40 -14.65 2.01
N GLU A 139 2.13 -15.73 1.81
CA GLU A 139 1.57 -17.08 1.65
C GLU A 139 0.76 -17.52 2.86
N TYR A 140 1.27 -17.21 4.06
CA TYR A 140 0.60 -17.52 5.32
C TYR A 140 -0.71 -16.76 5.50
N PHE A 141 -0.71 -15.45 5.25
CA PHE A 141 -1.87 -14.60 5.54
C PHE A 141 -2.89 -14.49 4.40
N LEU A 142 -2.42 -14.50 3.16
CA LEU A 142 -3.26 -14.27 2.00
C LEU A 142 -3.47 -15.57 1.21
N GLY A 143 -2.56 -16.52 1.26
CA GLY A 143 -2.53 -17.72 0.41
C GLY A 143 -1.42 -17.60 -0.63
N ARG A 144 -1.22 -18.61 -1.48
CA ARG A 144 -0.07 -18.69 -2.39
C ARG A 144 -0.33 -17.95 -3.72
N PRO A 145 0.16 -16.71 -3.91
CA PRO A 145 0.09 -16.06 -5.20
C PRO A 145 1.10 -16.67 -6.18
N GLU A 146 0.89 -16.42 -7.46
CA GLU A 146 1.99 -16.47 -8.42
C GLU A 146 2.91 -15.27 -8.17
N TRP A 147 4.20 -15.52 -8.05
CA TRP A 147 5.20 -14.48 -7.78
C TRP A 147 5.93 -14.10 -9.06
N SER A 148 6.01 -12.80 -9.33
CA SER A 148 6.91 -12.23 -10.34
C SER A 148 7.99 -11.42 -9.63
N GLU A 149 9.21 -11.94 -9.59
CA GLU A 149 10.32 -11.35 -8.86
C GLU A 149 11.17 -10.45 -9.76
N ARG A 150 11.52 -9.25 -9.28
CA ARG A 150 12.45 -8.34 -9.96
C ARG A 150 13.47 -7.79 -8.97
N GLY A 151 14.74 -7.71 -9.39
CA GLY A 151 15.80 -7.10 -8.60
C GLY A 151 15.63 -5.58 -8.51
N THR A 152 15.79 -5.00 -7.33
CA THR A 152 15.65 -3.53 -7.12
C THR A 152 16.70 -2.69 -7.85
N CYS A 153 17.85 -3.27 -8.21
CA CYS A 153 18.99 -2.56 -8.79
C CYS A 153 18.95 -2.42 -10.31
N ASN A 154 18.01 -3.08 -10.98
CA ASN A 154 17.75 -2.83 -12.38
C ASN A 154 16.94 -1.53 -12.52
N PRO A 155 17.32 -0.61 -13.44
CA PRO A 155 16.50 0.57 -13.74
C PRO A 155 15.07 0.12 -14.04
N THR A 156 14.15 0.55 -13.20
CA THR A 156 12.74 0.32 -13.49
C THR A 156 12.35 1.37 -14.52
N ILE A 157 11.94 0.97 -15.73
CA ILE A 157 11.39 1.88 -16.74
C ILE A 157 9.86 2.01 -16.58
N PRO A 158 9.22 3.13 -16.97
CA PRO A 158 7.78 3.31 -16.80
C PRO A 158 6.95 2.15 -17.36
N GLU A 159 7.33 1.61 -18.51
CA GLU A 159 6.67 0.50 -19.21
C GLU A 159 6.60 -0.74 -18.31
N ASN A 160 7.68 -1.04 -17.57
CA ASN A 160 7.77 -2.18 -16.67
C ASN A 160 6.83 -2.06 -15.46
N LEU A 161 6.58 -0.84 -14.97
CA LEU A 161 5.66 -0.58 -13.86
C LEU A 161 4.21 -0.55 -14.33
N GLU A 162 3.95 -0.07 -15.54
CA GLU A 162 2.61 -0.13 -16.13
C GLU A 162 2.19 -1.57 -16.42
N GLU A 163 3.08 -2.36 -17.01
CA GLU A 163 2.85 -3.79 -17.22
C GLU A 163 2.57 -4.47 -15.86
N ALA A 164 3.40 -4.21 -14.85
CA ALA A 164 3.17 -4.73 -13.50
C ALA A 164 1.84 -4.24 -12.93
N ASP A 165 1.50 -2.95 -13.05
CA ASP A 165 0.23 -2.41 -12.53
C ASP A 165 -1.00 -2.99 -13.23
N VAL A 166 -0.92 -3.22 -14.54
CA VAL A 166 -2.02 -3.78 -15.34
C VAL A 166 -2.18 -5.28 -15.10
N SER A 167 -1.09 -6.02 -14.98
CA SER A 167 -1.11 -7.48 -14.87
C SER A 167 -1.12 -8.00 -13.44
N SER A 168 -0.80 -7.18 -12.42
CA SER A 168 -0.64 -7.64 -11.04
C SER A 168 -1.82 -7.37 -10.12
N ALA A 169 -1.93 -8.24 -9.11
CA ALA A 169 -2.82 -8.06 -7.98
C ALA A 169 -2.25 -7.05 -6.96
N ALA A 170 -0.93 -6.95 -6.85
CA ALA A 170 -0.21 -6.03 -5.98
C ALA A 170 1.25 -5.83 -6.42
N LEU A 171 1.80 -4.68 -6.04
CA LEU A 171 3.20 -4.34 -6.18
C LEU A 171 3.83 -4.22 -4.80
N ILE A 172 4.72 -5.14 -4.47
CA ILE A 172 5.40 -5.18 -3.17
C ILE A 172 6.86 -4.85 -3.38
N VAL A 173 7.35 -3.87 -2.62
CA VAL A 173 8.75 -3.47 -2.65
C VAL A 173 9.30 -3.67 -1.25
N GLY A 174 10.34 -4.48 -1.10
CA GLY A 174 10.88 -4.75 0.23
C GLY A 174 11.46 -6.14 0.38
N GLY A 175 11.78 -6.43 1.64
CA GLY A 175 12.56 -7.60 2.00
C GLY A 175 14.07 -7.39 1.90
N GLY A 176 14.58 -6.19 2.21
CA GLY A 176 16.02 -5.89 2.24
C GLY A 176 16.30 -4.40 2.54
N GLY A 177 17.58 -4.03 2.58
CA GLY A 177 18.04 -2.64 2.74
C GLY A 177 17.75 -1.78 1.50
N LEU A 178 16.50 -1.31 1.36
CA LEU A 178 16.07 -0.45 0.24
C LEU A 178 16.75 0.93 0.22
N PHE A 179 17.23 1.39 1.38
CA PHE A 179 18.00 2.61 1.53
C PHE A 179 19.46 2.21 1.79
N SER A 180 20.37 2.53 0.87
CA SER A 180 21.81 2.38 1.13
C SER A 180 22.49 3.74 1.17
N SER A 181 23.40 3.90 2.13
CA SER A 181 24.32 5.04 2.17
C SER A 181 25.34 4.89 1.04
N SER A 182 25.29 5.82 0.08
CA SER A 182 26.37 6.23 -0.83
C SER A 182 27.51 5.21 -1.03
N ASN A 183 27.44 4.45 -2.13
CA ASN A 183 28.57 4.08 -3.01
C ASN A 183 28.23 2.97 -4.00
N SER A 184 27.06 2.32 -3.91
CA SER A 184 26.60 1.47 -5.02
C SER A 184 26.39 2.33 -6.28
N PRO A 185 26.76 1.88 -7.49
CA PRO A 185 26.46 2.55 -8.75
C PRO A 185 24.98 2.89 -8.89
N SER A 186 24.07 2.10 -8.33
CA SER A 186 22.64 2.41 -8.23
C SER A 186 22.36 3.64 -7.34
N SER A 187 23.04 3.78 -6.19
CA SER A 187 22.96 5.01 -5.37
C SER A 187 23.64 6.21 -6.04
N ARG A 188 24.70 6.00 -6.84
CA ARG A 188 25.41 7.04 -7.60
C ARG A 188 24.63 7.51 -8.83
N ALA A 189 23.96 6.60 -9.53
CA ALA A 189 23.02 6.91 -10.61
C ALA A 189 21.77 7.64 -10.08
N ASN A 190 21.45 7.48 -8.79
CA ASN A 190 20.30 8.05 -8.12
C ASN A 190 20.69 9.04 -7.00
N ALA A 191 21.67 9.89 -7.26
CA ALA A 191 22.23 10.90 -6.33
C ALA A 191 21.19 11.85 -5.69
N ARG A 192 19.91 11.78 -6.10
CA ARG A 192 18.80 12.59 -5.61
C ARG A 192 17.85 11.90 -4.63
N SER A 193 17.97 10.59 -4.37
CA SER A 193 16.98 9.89 -3.51
C SER A 193 17.52 8.83 -2.53
N SER A 194 18.80 8.46 -2.52
CA SER A 194 19.35 7.45 -1.60
C SER A 194 18.61 6.09 -1.58
N LEU A 195 17.73 5.86 -2.56
CA LEU A 195 16.96 4.63 -2.76
C LEU A 195 17.72 3.73 -3.74
N ASN A 196 17.84 2.46 -3.38
CA ASN A 196 18.27 1.41 -4.30
C ASN A 196 17.18 1.07 -5.33
N TRP A 197 15.91 1.40 -5.05
CA TRP A 197 14.81 1.30 -6.02
C TRP A 197 14.76 2.58 -6.88
N LEU A 198 15.20 2.47 -8.13
CA LEU A 198 15.23 3.55 -9.12
C LEU A 198 13.80 3.87 -9.61
N PHE A 199 13.14 4.88 -9.04
CA PHE A 199 11.90 5.42 -9.61
C PHE A 199 11.83 6.96 -9.60
N ASN A 200 11.19 7.54 -10.62
CA ASN A 200 10.88 8.97 -10.76
C ASN A 200 9.37 9.23 -10.58
N ASN A 201 8.95 10.51 -10.60
CA ASN A 201 7.54 10.85 -10.37
C ASN A 201 6.60 10.31 -11.46
N SER A 202 7.03 10.32 -12.73
CA SER A 202 6.22 9.82 -13.84
C SER A 202 5.98 8.31 -13.72
N GLN A 203 6.95 7.57 -13.19
CA GLN A 203 6.86 6.14 -12.88
C GLN A 203 5.90 5.83 -11.73
N MET A 204 5.85 6.67 -10.68
CA MET A 204 4.86 6.53 -9.60
C MET A 204 3.43 6.84 -10.07
N LEU A 205 3.28 7.72 -11.05
CA LEU A 205 2.01 8.02 -11.70
C LEU A 205 1.56 6.90 -12.67
N ALA A 206 2.51 6.06 -13.11
CA ALA A 206 2.27 4.94 -14.00
C ALA A 206 1.60 3.75 -13.26
N ILE A 207 1.92 3.59 -11.97
CA ILE A 207 1.17 2.73 -11.06
C ILE A 207 -0.17 3.43 -10.81
N GLU A 208 -1.27 2.77 -11.16
CA GLU A 208 -2.61 3.32 -11.01
C GLU A 208 -3.38 2.56 -9.92
N ALA A 209 -3.48 1.24 -10.04
CA ALA A 209 -4.51 0.50 -9.31
C ALA A 209 -3.97 -0.64 -8.42
N ALA A 210 -2.78 -1.17 -8.70
CA ALA A 210 -2.12 -2.13 -7.84
C ALA A 210 -1.82 -1.49 -6.47
N PRO A 211 -2.15 -2.16 -5.36
CA PRO A 211 -1.68 -1.75 -4.05
C PRO A 211 -0.15 -1.77 -4.01
N LEU A 212 0.48 -0.58 -3.91
CA LEU A 212 1.92 -0.44 -3.71
C LEU A 212 2.24 -0.52 -2.21
N THR A 213 2.98 -1.53 -1.79
CA THR A 213 3.38 -1.65 -0.38
C THR A 213 4.89 -1.69 -0.26
N LEU A 214 5.45 -0.72 0.48
CA LEU A 214 6.81 -0.86 0.99
C LEU A 214 6.73 -1.74 2.25
N PHE A 215 7.33 -2.93 2.22
CA PHE A 215 7.10 -3.94 3.27
C PHE A 215 8.35 -4.15 4.14
N GLY A 216 8.27 -3.75 5.41
CA GLY A 216 9.32 -4.00 6.41
C GLY A 216 10.64 -3.31 6.08
N ILE A 217 10.58 -2.08 5.60
CA ILE A 217 11.77 -1.33 5.16
C ILE A 217 12.51 -0.74 6.35
N SER A 218 13.84 -0.64 6.25
CA SER A 218 14.67 0.02 7.26
C SER A 218 14.82 1.50 7.00
N CYS A 219 14.74 2.31 8.05
CA CYS A 219 15.19 3.69 8.01
C CYS A 219 16.58 3.78 8.62
N GLY A 220 17.65 3.57 7.84
CA GLY A 220 19.02 3.62 8.36
C GLY A 220 19.28 4.85 9.24
N ALA A 221 19.94 4.66 10.37
CA ALA A 221 20.41 5.76 11.22
C ALA A 221 21.67 6.37 10.60
N PHE A 222 21.55 7.54 9.97
CA PHE A 222 22.66 8.20 9.28
C PHE A 222 23.38 9.19 10.19
N GLY A 223 24.58 8.84 10.66
CA GLY A 223 25.53 9.78 11.29
C GLY A 223 26.18 9.19 12.53
N GLY A 224 27.50 9.32 12.64
CA GLY A 224 28.32 8.81 13.75
C GLY A 224 28.04 9.43 15.14
N ASN A 225 26.93 10.13 15.31
CA ASN A 225 26.49 10.69 16.58
C ASN A 225 25.27 9.92 17.10
N PHE A 226 25.54 9.00 18.04
CA PHE A 226 24.58 8.19 18.82
C PHE A 226 23.43 8.95 19.53
N LYS A 227 23.33 10.28 19.39
CA LYS A 227 22.37 11.11 20.14
C LYS A 227 21.41 11.96 19.31
N SER A 228 21.53 12.07 17.98
CA SER A 228 20.70 13.09 17.29
C SER A 228 20.49 12.94 15.79
N SER A 229 20.78 11.80 15.17
CA SER A 229 20.45 11.64 13.75
C SER A 229 19.07 11.00 13.59
N PRO A 230 17.99 11.77 13.30
CA PRO A 230 16.69 11.19 13.01
C PRO A 230 16.80 10.26 11.80
N CYS A 231 15.99 9.20 11.81
CA CYS A 231 15.87 8.27 10.70
C CYS A 231 15.63 9.06 9.40
N VAL A 232 16.48 8.87 8.38
CA VAL A 232 16.33 9.56 7.09
C VAL A 232 15.72 8.58 6.10
N ILE A 233 14.46 8.21 6.31
CA ILE A 233 13.60 8.20 5.12
C ILE A 233 13.48 9.66 4.75
N ASP A 234 14.00 10.04 3.58
CA ASP A 234 13.74 11.36 3.05
C ASP A 234 12.21 11.52 3.04
N THR A 235 11.70 12.43 3.88
CA THR A 235 10.27 12.71 4.00
C THR A 235 9.66 12.98 2.61
N ARG A 236 10.46 13.51 1.66
CA ARG A 236 10.06 13.70 0.27
C ARG A 236 9.78 12.38 -0.46
N ILE A 237 10.57 11.34 -0.21
CA ILE A 237 10.36 10.00 -0.79
C ILE A 237 9.10 9.36 -0.23
N ALA A 238 8.93 9.37 1.09
CA ALA A 238 7.70 8.86 1.68
C ALA A 238 6.49 9.67 1.24
N GLN A 239 6.60 11.00 1.10
CA GLN A 239 5.56 11.83 0.50
C GLN A 239 5.27 11.47 -0.96
N ARG A 240 6.30 11.11 -1.76
CA ARG A 240 6.17 10.64 -3.15
C ARG A 240 5.60 9.24 -3.27
N VAL A 241 5.81 8.36 -2.31
CA VAL A 241 5.17 7.03 -2.30
C VAL A 241 3.73 7.16 -1.82
N LEU A 242 3.49 7.88 -0.73
CA LEU A 242 2.16 8.19 -0.18
C LEU A 242 1.35 9.14 -1.06
N ALA A 243 1.97 9.71 -2.07
CA ALA A 243 1.33 10.30 -3.22
C ALA A 243 0.25 9.35 -3.79
N HIS A 244 0.64 8.10 -4.04
CA HIS A 244 -0.21 7.09 -4.63
C HIS A 244 -1.36 6.74 -3.66
N PRO A 245 -2.64 6.74 -4.08
CA PRO A 245 -3.78 6.59 -3.16
C PRO A 245 -3.85 5.21 -2.51
N THR A 246 -3.32 4.17 -3.17
CA THR A 246 -3.35 2.80 -2.65
C THR A 246 -2.14 2.47 -1.79
N SER A 247 -1.12 3.34 -1.71
CA SER A 247 0.16 2.95 -1.14
C SER A 247 0.17 2.87 0.38
N VAL A 248 1.00 1.96 0.90
CA VAL A 248 1.28 1.78 2.32
C VAL A 248 2.78 1.66 2.52
N ILE A 249 3.29 2.28 3.59
CA ILE A 249 4.69 2.19 4.01
C ILE A 249 4.76 1.45 5.33
N GLY A 250 5.33 0.25 5.31
CA GLY A 250 5.69 -0.54 6.48
C GLY A 250 7.15 -0.36 6.81
N VAL A 251 7.43 0.20 8.00
CA VAL A 251 8.78 0.45 8.52
C VAL A 251 9.07 -0.56 9.63
N ARG A 252 10.25 -1.19 9.61
CA ARG A 252 10.60 -2.27 10.55
C ARG A 252 11.09 -1.79 11.90
N GLU A 253 11.47 -0.52 12.04
CA GLU A 253 11.81 0.11 13.31
C GLU A 253 10.63 0.97 13.82
N SER A 254 10.16 0.73 15.06
CA SER A 254 8.98 1.40 15.62
C SER A 254 9.15 2.91 15.71
N ASP A 255 10.29 3.36 16.22
CA ASP A 255 10.58 4.76 16.47
C ASP A 255 10.70 5.52 15.14
N ALA A 256 11.28 4.86 14.14
CA ALA A 256 11.36 5.39 12.79
C ALA A 256 9.96 5.52 12.14
N ALA A 257 9.10 4.51 12.32
CA ALA A 257 7.72 4.55 11.87
C ALA A 257 6.96 5.73 12.51
N GLU A 258 7.13 5.93 13.83
CA GLU A 258 6.50 7.01 14.58
C GLU A 258 6.99 8.39 14.14
N ASN A 259 8.31 8.58 14.03
CA ASN A 259 8.90 9.82 13.56
C ASN A 259 8.42 10.17 12.13
N LEU A 260 8.30 9.18 11.25
CA LEU A 260 7.78 9.40 9.90
C LEU A 260 6.28 9.74 9.92
N MET A 261 5.49 9.09 10.77
CA MET A 261 4.08 9.41 10.98
C MET A 261 3.86 10.85 11.45
N VAL A 262 4.70 11.33 12.37
CA VAL A 262 4.68 12.72 12.87
C VAL A 262 5.10 13.69 11.76
N SER A 263 6.19 13.39 11.05
CA SER A 263 6.75 14.26 10.01
C SER A 263 5.83 14.45 8.80
N ILE A 264 5.06 13.43 8.42
CA ILE A 264 4.15 13.50 7.26
C ILE A 264 2.79 14.08 7.62
N GLY A 265 2.26 13.74 8.80
CA GLY A 265 1.01 14.28 9.31
C GLY A 265 -0.24 14.05 8.43
N GLY A 266 -1.34 14.70 8.82
CA GLY A 266 -2.59 14.75 8.05
C GLY A 266 -3.24 13.39 7.75
N LYS A 267 -4.03 13.33 6.66
CA LYS A 267 -4.73 12.12 6.20
C LYS A 267 -3.78 10.97 5.79
N ARG A 268 -2.50 11.27 5.56
CA ARG A 268 -1.50 10.30 5.09
C ARG A 268 -0.86 9.51 6.23
N ARG A 269 -0.96 9.99 7.48
CA ARG A 269 -0.43 9.32 8.68
C ARG A 269 -0.91 7.86 8.82
N GLY A 270 -2.17 7.57 8.53
CA GLY A 270 -2.73 6.21 8.63
C GLY A 270 -2.21 5.20 7.60
N ARG A 271 -1.36 5.62 6.66
CA ARG A 271 -0.74 4.79 5.62
C ARG A 271 0.73 4.47 5.91
N ILE A 272 1.26 4.91 7.04
CA ILE A 272 2.57 4.54 7.56
C ILE A 272 2.33 3.64 8.77
N ARG A 273 3.04 2.52 8.87
CA ARG A 273 2.88 1.57 9.96
C ARG A 273 4.20 0.96 10.37
N TYR A 274 4.26 0.55 11.62
CA TYR A 274 5.25 -0.43 12.05
C TYR A 274 4.95 -1.78 11.38
N GLN A 275 5.92 -2.33 10.68
CA GLN A 275 5.85 -3.63 10.01
C GLN A 275 7.12 -4.42 10.37
N PRO A 276 7.04 -5.36 11.33
CA PRO A 276 8.17 -6.21 11.69
C PRO A 276 8.81 -6.87 10.47
N CYS A 277 10.12 -7.08 10.51
CA CYS A 277 10.81 -7.83 9.46
C CYS A 277 10.28 -9.28 9.45
N PRO A 278 9.81 -9.82 8.32
CA PRO A 278 9.29 -11.19 8.23
C PRO A 278 10.23 -12.28 8.74
N THR A 279 11.54 -12.03 8.71
CA THR A 279 12.55 -12.97 9.24
C THR A 279 12.36 -13.25 10.72
N THR A 280 11.81 -12.30 11.49
CA THR A 280 11.50 -12.47 12.92
C THR A 280 10.34 -13.42 13.19
N LEU A 281 9.64 -13.89 12.16
CA LEU A 281 8.45 -14.74 12.25
C LEU A 281 8.62 -16.11 11.59
N LEU A 282 9.82 -16.48 11.13
CA LEU A 282 10.05 -17.68 10.30
C LEU A 282 9.45 -18.97 10.88
N GLY A 283 9.69 -19.25 12.16
CA GLY A 283 9.17 -20.43 12.87
C GLY A 283 7.65 -20.43 13.02
N LEU A 284 7.01 -19.26 13.10
CA LEU A 284 5.54 -19.14 13.10
C LEU A 284 4.94 -19.28 11.70
N LEU A 285 5.59 -18.68 10.69
CA LEU A 285 5.13 -18.71 9.30
C LEU A 285 5.30 -20.10 8.68
N ARG A 286 6.35 -20.82 9.06
CA ARG A 286 6.63 -22.19 8.64
C ARG A 286 7.12 -23.01 9.85
N PRO A 287 6.22 -23.72 10.55
CA PRO A 287 6.57 -24.49 11.76
C PRO A 287 7.71 -25.50 11.60
N SER A 288 7.94 -26.03 10.40
CA SER A 288 9.07 -26.92 10.15
C SER A 288 10.43 -26.23 10.29
N LEU A 289 10.49 -24.90 10.20
CA LEU A 289 11.70 -24.11 10.41
C LEU A 289 11.96 -23.77 11.89
N ALA A 290 11.00 -24.02 12.80
CA ALA A 290 11.20 -23.75 14.21
C ALA A 290 12.30 -24.66 14.79
N SER A 291 13.28 -24.06 15.46
CA SER A 291 14.28 -24.78 16.24
C SER A 291 13.64 -25.44 17.45
N THR A 292 14.13 -26.64 17.76
CA THR A 292 13.80 -27.36 18.99
C THR A 292 14.99 -27.39 19.96
N VAL A 293 16.12 -26.78 19.61
CA VAL A 293 17.38 -26.89 20.37
C VAL A 293 17.22 -26.37 21.80
N LEU A 294 16.54 -25.24 22.00
CA LEU A 294 16.24 -24.71 23.34
C LEU A 294 15.32 -25.60 24.19
N ARG A 295 14.64 -26.59 23.59
CA ARG A 295 13.82 -27.57 24.34
C ARG A 295 14.68 -28.69 24.93
N SER A 296 15.91 -28.85 24.47
CA SER A 296 16.90 -29.78 25.01
C SER A 296 17.94 -29.03 25.84
N SER A 297 18.56 -29.71 26.81
CA SER A 297 19.72 -29.20 27.56
C SER A 297 21.06 -29.69 26.99
N GLU A 298 21.04 -30.64 26.04
CA GLU A 298 22.22 -31.37 25.60
C GLU A 298 23.13 -30.56 24.67
N LYS A 299 22.55 -29.81 23.72
CA LYS A 299 23.34 -29.00 22.79
C LYS A 299 23.73 -27.67 23.41
N ARG A 300 25.01 -27.30 23.28
CA ARG A 300 25.60 -26.01 23.71
C ARG A 300 26.47 -25.45 22.59
N VAL A 301 25.82 -24.76 21.64
CA VAL A 301 26.49 -24.11 20.51
C VAL A 301 26.28 -22.60 20.62
N LEU A 302 27.39 -21.86 20.72
CA LEU A 302 27.43 -20.40 20.65
C LEU A 302 27.87 -19.99 19.25
N SER A 303 26.95 -19.39 18.51
CA SER A 303 27.18 -18.86 17.17
C SER A 303 27.48 -17.37 17.24
N LEU A 304 28.57 -16.92 16.63
CA LEU A 304 29.03 -15.53 16.67
C LEU A 304 29.19 -14.97 15.24
N ASP A 305 28.43 -13.93 14.94
CA ASP A 305 28.45 -13.20 13.67
C ASP A 305 28.84 -11.74 13.93
N ILE A 306 30.14 -11.46 13.79
CA ILE A 306 30.69 -10.11 13.94
C ILE A 306 30.90 -9.55 12.54
N SER A 307 30.25 -8.43 12.24
CA SER A 307 30.44 -7.65 11.02
C SER A 307 31.93 -7.52 10.68
N MET A 308 32.31 -8.03 9.51
CA MET A 308 33.69 -8.04 9.01
C MET A 308 34.02 -6.77 8.20
N HIS A 309 33.10 -5.79 8.15
CA HIS A 309 33.26 -4.61 7.33
C HIS A 309 34.22 -3.59 7.97
N PRO A 310 35.11 -2.93 7.19
CA PRO A 310 35.91 -1.76 7.63
C PRO A 310 35.12 -0.59 8.25
N ARG A 311 33.78 -0.61 8.18
CA ARG A 311 32.89 0.37 8.83
C ARG A 311 32.70 0.07 10.31
N LEU A 312 33.02 -1.13 10.78
CA LEU A 312 32.97 -1.48 12.21
C LEU A 312 33.97 -0.63 13.00
N THR A 313 35.19 -0.42 12.47
CA THR A 313 36.23 0.39 13.12
C THR A 313 35.81 1.85 13.39
N PRO A 314 35.29 2.62 12.41
CA PRO A 314 34.66 3.90 12.70
C PRO A 314 33.46 3.80 13.64
N ARG A 315 32.65 2.76 13.52
CA ARG A 315 31.46 2.56 14.36
C ARG A 315 31.83 2.35 15.82
N LEU A 316 32.91 1.61 16.11
CA LEU A 316 33.48 1.28 17.42
C LEU A 316 34.40 2.38 18.00
N GLY A 317 34.72 3.40 17.18
CA GLY A 317 35.45 4.60 17.62
C GLY A 317 36.97 4.54 17.37
N GLY A 318 37.44 3.65 16.50
CA GLY A 318 38.81 3.57 16.00
C GLY A 318 39.54 2.26 16.36
N PRO A 319 40.70 1.97 15.72
CA PRO A 319 41.37 0.67 15.81
C PRO A 319 41.78 0.22 17.22
N ILE A 320 42.13 1.18 18.08
CA ILE A 320 42.50 0.89 19.48
C ILE A 320 41.30 0.31 20.26
N LYS A 321 40.11 0.87 20.02
CA LYS A 321 38.87 0.44 20.67
C LYS A 321 38.36 -0.89 20.12
N ASP A 322 38.62 -1.17 18.85
CA ASP A 322 38.35 -2.48 18.26
C ASP A 322 39.13 -3.57 19.00
N GLY A 323 40.43 -3.35 19.27
CA GLY A 323 41.27 -4.31 19.98
C GLY A 323 40.78 -4.63 21.39
N GLU A 324 40.32 -3.64 22.14
CA GLU A 324 39.74 -3.84 23.48
C GLU A 324 38.43 -4.65 23.43
N ILE A 325 37.55 -4.33 22.48
CA ILE A 325 36.29 -5.06 22.30
C ILE A 325 36.55 -6.49 21.82
N PHE A 326 37.48 -6.68 20.89
CA PHE A 326 37.87 -8.01 20.42
C PHE A 326 38.47 -8.85 21.54
N TYR A 327 39.33 -8.26 22.38
CA TYR A 327 39.83 -8.93 23.58
C TYR A 327 38.68 -9.40 24.47
N GLN A 328 37.69 -8.55 24.75
CA GLN A 328 36.52 -8.90 25.57
C GLN A 328 35.66 -10.02 24.94
N LEU A 329 35.50 -10.02 23.61
CA LEU A 329 34.79 -11.09 22.90
C LEU A 329 35.57 -12.41 22.90
N VAL A 330 36.89 -12.35 22.76
CA VAL A 330 37.79 -13.51 22.88
C VAL A 330 37.74 -14.08 24.30
N GLU A 331 37.77 -13.22 25.32
CA GLU A 331 37.64 -13.61 26.71
C GLU A 331 36.31 -14.33 26.96
N TRP A 332 35.20 -13.77 26.47
CA TRP A 332 33.89 -14.41 26.55
C TRP A 332 33.85 -15.78 25.87
N CYS A 333 34.36 -15.89 24.64
CA CYS A 333 34.42 -17.16 23.91
C CYS A 333 35.29 -18.19 24.64
N THR A 334 36.40 -17.76 25.23
CA THR A 334 37.29 -18.62 26.03
C THR A 334 36.58 -19.17 27.25
N ARG A 335 35.81 -18.34 27.98
CA ARG A 335 35.00 -18.78 29.13
C ARG A 335 33.92 -19.78 28.70
N ALA A 336 33.21 -19.49 27.60
CA ALA A 336 32.21 -20.38 27.02
C ALA A 336 32.81 -21.73 26.62
N TYR A 337 33.93 -21.72 25.91
CA TYR A 337 34.63 -22.94 25.49
C TYR A 337 35.06 -23.80 26.68
N ARG A 338 35.65 -23.20 27.72
CA ARG A 338 36.02 -23.91 28.96
C ARG A 338 34.82 -24.50 29.71
N ALA A 339 33.64 -23.92 29.53
CA ALA A 339 32.38 -24.43 30.06
C ALA A 339 31.69 -25.46 29.15
N GLY A 340 32.37 -25.93 28.11
CA GLY A 340 31.90 -26.98 27.20
C GLY A 340 31.01 -26.50 26.07
N TRP A 341 31.04 -25.20 25.73
CA TRP A 341 30.34 -24.70 24.55
C TRP A 341 31.18 -24.88 23.29
N ALA A 342 30.54 -25.38 22.22
CA ALA A 342 31.10 -25.29 20.88
C ALA A 342 30.98 -23.84 20.38
N ILE A 343 32.08 -23.28 19.88
CA ILE A 343 32.15 -21.91 19.39
C ILE A 343 32.13 -21.93 17.87
N HIS A 344 31.11 -21.34 17.25
CA HIS A 344 30.98 -21.25 15.81
C HIS A 344 31.09 -19.79 15.38
N LEU A 345 32.04 -19.48 14.51
CA LEU A 345 32.17 -18.16 13.89
C LEU A 345 31.50 -18.20 12.51
N ILE A 346 30.63 -17.23 12.24
CA ILE A 346 29.86 -17.19 10.99
C ILE A 346 30.24 -15.98 10.17
N THR A 347 30.35 -16.22 8.86
CA THR A 347 30.51 -15.18 7.85
C THR A 347 29.39 -15.29 6.82
N SER A 348 28.57 -14.25 6.68
CA SER A 348 27.47 -14.19 5.71
C SER A 348 27.81 -13.38 4.44
N GLU A 349 29.09 -13.07 4.19
CA GLU A 349 29.56 -12.25 3.07
C GLU A 349 30.68 -12.96 2.29
N SER A 350 30.50 -13.09 0.98
CA SER A 350 31.33 -13.96 0.12
C SER A 350 32.74 -13.44 -0.20
N TRP A 351 33.04 -12.14 -0.02
CA TRP A 351 34.28 -11.53 -0.50
C TRP A 351 35.20 -10.95 0.60
N GLN A 352 34.76 -10.89 1.87
CA GLN A 352 35.49 -10.20 2.95
C GLN A 352 36.43 -11.09 3.78
N TRP A 353 36.63 -12.34 3.35
CA TRP A 353 37.46 -13.33 4.07
C TRP A 353 38.89 -12.85 4.35
N ALA A 354 39.47 -12.03 3.46
CA ALA A 354 40.85 -11.56 3.57
C ALA A 354 41.03 -10.30 4.45
N LYS A 355 39.97 -9.80 5.11
CA LYS A 355 39.98 -8.50 5.80
C LYS A 355 39.14 -8.42 7.08
N SER A 356 38.85 -9.54 7.74
CA SER A 356 38.07 -9.48 8.98
C SER A 356 38.96 -9.07 10.16
N PRO A 357 38.73 -7.89 10.76
CA PRO A 357 39.59 -7.44 11.86
C PRO A 357 39.54 -8.37 13.07
N PHE A 358 38.44 -9.10 13.28
CA PHE A 358 38.31 -10.05 14.39
C PHE A 358 39.04 -11.37 14.13
N LEU A 359 38.98 -11.92 12.90
CA LEU A 359 39.77 -13.11 12.56
C LEU A 359 41.26 -12.78 12.48
N ASP A 360 41.62 -11.61 11.96
CA ASP A 360 42.99 -11.11 11.95
C ASP A 360 43.51 -10.97 13.39
N TYR A 361 42.70 -10.39 14.28
CA TYR A 361 43.02 -10.31 15.71
C TYR A 361 43.25 -11.69 16.33
N LEU A 362 42.36 -12.66 16.09
CA LEU A 362 42.51 -14.04 16.57
C LEU A 362 43.78 -14.71 16.05
N ALA A 363 44.12 -14.51 14.77
CA ALA A 363 45.30 -15.09 14.14
C ALA A 363 46.62 -14.48 14.67
N HIS A 364 46.57 -13.26 15.20
CA HIS A 364 47.74 -12.55 15.76
C HIS A 364 47.93 -12.79 17.27
N LEU A 365 47.04 -13.55 17.92
CA LEU A 365 47.25 -13.95 19.30
C LEU A 365 48.40 -14.97 19.39
N PRO A 366 49.30 -14.84 20.39
CA PRO A 366 50.45 -15.74 20.53
C PRO A 366 50.04 -17.20 20.76
N HIS A 367 48.86 -17.42 21.36
CA HIS A 367 48.26 -18.74 21.56
C HIS A 367 46.76 -18.67 21.28
N GLN A 368 46.23 -19.69 20.62
CA GLN A 368 44.80 -19.78 20.34
C GLN A 368 44.04 -20.19 21.62
N PRO A 369 43.16 -19.34 22.18
CA PRO A 369 42.60 -19.57 23.51
C PRO A 369 41.38 -20.51 23.53
N PHE A 370 40.79 -20.81 22.37
CA PHE A 370 39.69 -21.77 22.19
C PHE A 370 39.67 -22.30 20.75
N THR A 371 39.11 -23.50 20.55
CA THR A 371 38.83 -24.03 19.20
C THR A 371 37.48 -23.53 18.71
N PHE A 372 37.38 -23.24 17.42
CA PHE A 372 36.14 -22.80 16.79
C PHE A 372 35.93 -23.43 15.41
N GLU A 373 34.68 -23.54 15.00
CA GLU A 373 34.31 -23.88 13.63
C GLU A 373 34.01 -22.59 12.86
N LEU A 374 34.55 -22.45 11.65
CA LEU A 374 34.27 -21.31 10.77
C LEU A 374 33.27 -21.72 9.68
N LEU A 375 32.06 -21.17 9.75
CA LEU A 375 30.98 -21.47 8.82
C LEU A 375 30.75 -20.30 7.85
N ARG A 376 30.53 -20.65 6.58
CA ARG A 376 30.43 -19.69 5.49
C ARG A 376 29.13 -19.88 4.74
N PHE A 377 28.40 -18.78 4.56
CA PHE A 377 27.18 -18.75 3.78
C PHE A 377 27.28 -17.59 2.80
N ALA A 378 27.27 -17.87 1.49
CA ALA A 378 27.14 -16.84 0.48
C ALA A 378 25.66 -16.56 0.17
N SER A 379 25.39 -15.73 -0.83
CA SER A 379 24.08 -15.14 -1.10
C SER A 379 23.18 -15.96 -2.04
N THR A 380 23.54 -17.20 -2.33
CA THR A 380 22.68 -18.03 -3.18
C THR A 380 21.41 -18.47 -2.42
N ALA A 381 20.35 -18.78 -3.17
CA ALA A 381 19.09 -19.25 -2.58
C ALA A 381 19.27 -20.57 -1.81
N SER A 382 20.15 -21.46 -2.28
CA SER A 382 20.52 -22.70 -1.59
C SER A 382 21.23 -22.43 -0.26
N GLU A 383 22.21 -21.53 -0.25
CA GLU A 383 22.95 -21.21 0.99
C GLU A 383 22.09 -20.43 2.00
N GLY A 384 21.09 -19.67 1.53
CA GLY A 384 20.06 -19.12 2.39
C GLY A 384 19.28 -20.21 3.15
N GLN A 385 18.99 -21.35 2.50
CA GLN A 385 18.39 -22.51 3.17
C GLN A 385 19.35 -23.20 4.12
N ASP A 386 20.63 -23.32 3.74
CA ASP A 386 21.66 -23.90 4.61
C ASP A 386 21.85 -23.06 5.89
N LEU A 387 21.79 -21.72 5.78
CA LEU A 387 21.82 -20.82 6.93
C LEU A 387 20.63 -21.06 7.87
N LEU A 388 19.43 -21.23 7.31
CA LEU A 388 18.22 -21.52 8.10
C LEU A 388 18.33 -22.88 8.81
N GLU A 389 18.76 -23.93 8.10
CA GLU A 389 18.89 -25.27 8.69
C GLU A 389 20.00 -25.30 9.76
N TYR A 390 21.11 -24.61 9.51
CA TYR A 390 22.17 -24.46 10.50
C TYR A 390 21.66 -23.85 11.82
N TYR A 391 21.02 -22.68 11.76
CA TYR A 391 20.47 -22.05 12.96
C TYR A 391 19.42 -22.93 13.62
N ARG A 392 18.54 -23.55 12.84
CA ARG A 392 17.46 -24.39 13.34
C ARG A 392 17.97 -25.64 14.06
N ALA A 393 18.95 -26.33 13.48
CA ALA A 393 19.36 -27.67 13.91
C ALA A 393 20.52 -27.66 14.91
N GLN A 394 21.40 -26.67 14.85
CA GLN A 394 22.67 -26.68 15.60
C GLN A 394 22.72 -25.64 16.72
N VAL A 395 22.21 -24.43 16.48
CA VAL A 395 22.52 -23.28 17.34
C VAL A 395 21.64 -23.23 18.58
N THR A 396 22.27 -23.04 19.74
CA THR A 396 21.58 -22.80 21.01
C THR A 396 21.43 -21.30 21.25
N ILE A 397 22.53 -20.56 21.13
CA ILE A 397 22.58 -19.11 21.31
C ILE A 397 23.30 -18.50 20.10
N ALA A 398 22.68 -17.51 19.46
CA ALA A 398 23.28 -16.71 18.40
C ALA A 398 23.59 -15.30 18.92
N ALA A 399 24.78 -14.80 18.66
CA ALA A 399 25.20 -13.45 18.99
C ALA A 399 25.69 -12.75 17.73
N SER A 400 25.19 -11.54 17.47
CA SER A 400 25.56 -10.82 16.23
C SER A 400 25.60 -9.31 16.42
N THR A 401 26.52 -8.67 15.70
CA THR A 401 26.55 -7.21 15.53
C THR A 401 25.66 -6.73 14.36
N ARG A 402 25.04 -7.66 13.61
CA ARG A 402 24.19 -7.37 12.45
C ARG A 402 22.71 -7.55 12.80
N ALA A 403 21.86 -6.68 12.26
CA ALA A 403 20.41 -6.75 12.44
C ALA A 403 19.83 -8.13 12.05
N HIS A 404 20.14 -8.65 10.86
CA HIS A 404 19.60 -9.94 10.42
C HIS A 404 20.31 -11.16 11.04
N GLY A 405 21.56 -11.03 11.51
CA GLY A 405 22.20 -12.04 12.34
C GLY A 405 21.56 -12.20 13.72
N VAL A 406 20.74 -11.22 14.13
CA VAL A 406 19.86 -11.30 15.31
C VAL A 406 18.44 -11.76 14.91
N MET A 407 17.83 -11.14 13.90
CA MET A 407 16.43 -11.40 13.55
C MET A 407 16.15 -12.82 13.04
N ILE A 408 17.03 -13.39 12.20
CA ILE A 408 16.84 -14.73 11.61
C ILE A 408 16.85 -15.81 12.70
N PRO A 409 17.88 -15.94 13.55
CA PRO A 409 17.87 -16.94 14.62
C PRO A 409 16.72 -16.73 15.60
N PHE A 410 16.39 -15.47 15.97
CA PHE A 410 15.21 -15.17 16.79
C PHE A 410 13.94 -15.71 16.12
N GLY A 411 13.79 -15.47 14.81
CA GLY A 411 12.71 -15.99 13.98
C GLY A 411 12.55 -17.50 14.02
N LEU A 412 13.65 -18.22 14.16
CA LEU A 412 13.73 -19.68 14.22
C LEU A 412 13.64 -20.23 15.65
N HIS A 413 13.30 -19.43 16.66
CA HIS A 413 13.26 -19.83 18.07
C HIS A 413 14.64 -20.16 18.67
N VAL A 414 15.71 -19.55 18.16
CA VAL A 414 17.05 -19.60 18.76
C VAL A 414 17.18 -18.41 19.72
N ALA A 415 17.86 -18.60 20.86
CA ALA A 415 18.12 -17.50 21.78
C ALA A 415 19.13 -16.52 21.17
N THR A 416 18.88 -15.22 21.27
CA THR A 416 19.70 -14.22 20.58
C THR A 416 20.25 -13.14 21.49
N ILE A 417 21.54 -12.85 21.33
CA ILE A 417 22.25 -11.75 21.97
C ILE A 417 22.60 -10.70 20.90
N ALA A 418 22.10 -9.49 21.05
CA ALA A 418 22.44 -8.38 20.17
C ALA A 418 23.71 -7.67 20.67
N LEU A 419 24.76 -7.67 19.85
CA LEU A 419 26.01 -6.97 20.12
C LEU A 419 25.94 -5.56 19.51
N VAL A 420 25.43 -4.60 20.27
CA VAL A 420 25.06 -3.27 19.76
C VAL A 420 26.30 -2.43 19.49
N ALA A 421 26.67 -2.37 18.21
CA ALA A 421 27.79 -1.58 17.68
C ALA A 421 27.35 -0.28 16.98
N ASP A 422 26.08 -0.16 16.60
CA ASP A 422 25.54 0.99 15.85
C ASP A 422 24.06 1.30 16.18
N GLY A 423 23.57 2.40 15.60
CA GLY A 423 22.20 2.88 15.79
C GLY A 423 21.13 2.07 15.06
N GLU A 424 21.49 1.22 14.07
CA GLU A 424 20.52 0.39 13.35
C GLU A 424 20.05 -0.76 14.26
N LEU A 425 21.00 -1.48 14.87
CA LEU A 425 20.65 -2.55 15.82
C LEU A 425 20.01 -1.98 17.10
N ASP A 426 20.46 -0.82 17.55
CA ASP A 426 19.87 -0.13 18.69
C ASP A 426 18.40 0.27 18.44
N SER A 427 18.10 0.87 17.27
CA SER A 427 16.72 1.22 16.90
C SER A 427 15.83 0.00 16.72
N LEU A 428 16.39 -1.13 16.28
CA LEU A 428 15.66 -2.40 16.24
C LEU A 428 15.25 -2.84 17.65
N LEU A 429 16.17 -2.79 18.61
CA LEU A 429 15.94 -3.29 19.97
C LEU A 429 14.89 -2.47 20.74
N ARG A 430 14.85 -1.16 20.51
CA ARG A 430 13.82 -0.25 21.07
C ARG A 430 12.40 -0.60 20.61
N ALA A 431 12.25 -1.33 19.51
CA ALA A 431 10.96 -1.77 18.98
C ALA A 431 10.32 -2.95 19.73
N GLY A 432 10.54 -3.04 21.04
CA GLY A 432 9.95 -4.06 21.92
C GLY A 432 10.73 -5.38 21.99
N PHE A 433 11.94 -5.45 21.40
CA PHE A 433 12.79 -6.64 21.50
C PHE A 433 13.64 -6.67 22.77
N ASN A 434 13.83 -5.55 23.46
CA ASN A 434 14.84 -5.38 24.50
C ASN A 434 14.74 -6.38 25.69
N GLU A 435 13.53 -6.84 26.03
CA GLU A 435 13.32 -7.80 27.12
C GLU A 435 13.43 -9.27 26.69
N THR A 436 13.52 -9.56 25.38
CA THR A 436 13.59 -10.94 24.85
C THR A 436 14.90 -11.19 24.11
N ILE A 437 15.32 -10.23 23.28
CA ILE A 437 16.64 -10.15 22.68
C ILE A 437 17.54 -9.42 23.66
N ARG A 438 18.46 -10.15 24.30
CA ARG A 438 19.38 -9.58 25.30
C ARG A 438 20.41 -8.72 24.57
N ALA A 439 20.54 -7.45 24.93
CA ALA A 439 21.44 -6.52 24.26
C ALA A 439 22.68 -6.20 25.12
N VAL A 440 23.85 -6.15 24.48
CA VAL A 440 25.09 -5.63 25.08
C VAL A 440 25.64 -4.54 24.19
N HIS A 441 25.66 -3.31 24.69
CA HIS A 441 26.25 -2.17 23.99
C HIS A 441 27.76 -2.21 24.10
N LEU A 442 28.44 -2.43 22.98
CA LEU A 442 29.90 -2.52 22.92
C LEU A 442 30.57 -1.16 23.21
N HIS A 443 29.83 -0.07 23.05
CA HIS A 443 30.27 1.33 23.27
C HIS A 443 30.17 1.86 24.70
N ALA A 444 29.37 1.20 25.55
CA ALA A 444 28.88 1.81 26.79
C ALA A 444 29.89 1.84 27.95
N LEU A 445 31.15 1.47 27.74
CA LEU A 445 32.17 1.43 28.80
C LEU A 445 32.97 2.74 28.98
N TRP A 446 32.73 3.79 28.19
CA TRP A 446 33.64 4.95 28.24
C TRP A 446 33.03 6.34 28.49
N ARG A 447 31.70 6.52 28.41
CA ARG A 447 31.11 7.82 28.79
C ARG A 447 30.78 7.82 30.28
N GLY A 448 31.79 8.19 31.07
CA GLY A 448 31.79 8.31 32.52
C GLY A 448 30.43 8.39 33.21
N SER A 449 30.06 7.30 33.87
CA SER A 449 29.57 7.39 35.25
C SER A 449 30.77 7.12 36.14
N GLY A 450 31.61 8.15 36.29
CA GLY A 450 32.43 8.30 37.48
C GLY A 450 31.46 8.42 38.66
N ASN A 451 31.20 7.29 39.31
CA ASN A 451 30.95 7.15 40.74
C ASN A 451 30.57 5.70 41.03
N GLY A 452 31.49 4.95 41.64
CA GLY A 452 31.19 3.74 42.39
C GLY A 452 31.66 2.43 41.74
N ASN A 453 32.52 1.72 42.46
CA ASN A 453 32.94 0.32 42.24
C ASN A 453 31.79 -0.60 41.78
N ASN A 454 32.06 -1.49 40.80
CA ASN A 454 31.22 -2.58 40.25
C ASN A 454 30.58 -2.40 38.84
N SER A 455 31.21 -1.75 37.86
CA SER A 455 30.77 -1.90 36.47
C SER A 455 31.34 -3.16 35.82
N LEU A 456 30.53 -4.21 35.65
CA LEU A 456 30.88 -5.45 34.93
C LEU A 456 31.44 -5.14 33.52
N THR A 457 32.48 -5.86 33.11
CA THR A 457 33.07 -5.76 31.76
C THR A 457 32.08 -6.27 30.68
N VAL A 458 32.39 -6.05 29.40
CA VAL A 458 31.59 -6.63 28.30
C VAL A 458 31.62 -8.16 28.35
N ALA A 459 32.79 -8.75 28.61
CA ALA A 459 32.94 -10.19 28.77
C ALA A 459 32.10 -10.72 29.95
N ASP A 460 32.09 -10.02 31.08
CA ASP A 460 31.30 -10.44 32.25
C ASP A 460 29.80 -10.37 31.98
N LYS A 461 29.32 -9.31 31.33
CA LYS A 461 27.90 -9.17 30.94
C LYS A 461 27.48 -10.27 29.97
N LEU A 462 28.28 -10.52 28.94
CA LEU A 462 28.01 -11.56 27.96
C LEU A 462 28.06 -12.96 28.58
N TRP A 463 29.00 -13.20 29.50
CA TRP A 463 29.08 -14.44 30.27
C TRP A 463 27.84 -14.67 31.15
N GLN A 464 27.40 -13.65 31.89
CA GLN A 464 26.18 -13.73 32.70
C GLN A 464 24.95 -14.00 31.85
N LEU A 465 24.81 -13.33 30.69
CA LEU A 465 23.71 -13.56 29.76
C LEU A 465 23.72 -14.98 29.20
N LEU A 466 24.88 -15.49 28.81
CA LEU A 466 25.02 -16.86 28.32
C LEU A 466 24.61 -17.88 29.39
N CYS A 467 25.03 -17.69 30.64
CA CYS A 467 24.64 -18.55 31.76
C CYS A 467 23.14 -18.47 32.07
N ASP A 468 22.56 -17.27 32.11
CA ASP A 468 21.12 -17.06 32.36
C ASP A 468 20.27 -17.74 31.29
N ILE A 469 20.63 -17.57 30.01
CA ILE A 469 19.92 -18.21 28.90
C ILE A 469 20.03 -19.74 28.99
N ASP A 470 21.21 -20.27 29.30
CA ASP A 470 21.43 -21.72 29.42
C ASP A 470 20.63 -22.35 30.56
N GLN A 471 20.53 -21.66 31.69
CA GLN A 471 19.77 -22.12 32.85
C GLN A 471 18.26 -21.97 32.67
N ARG A 472 17.82 -21.06 31.79
CA ARG A 472 16.40 -20.69 31.62
C ARG A 472 15.89 -20.90 30.20
N ARG A 473 16.43 -21.87 29.45
CA ARG A 473 16.09 -22.11 28.03
C ARG A 473 14.58 -22.14 27.74
N HIS A 474 13.80 -22.85 28.57
CA HIS A 474 12.34 -22.92 28.40
C HIS A 474 11.62 -21.58 28.62
N GLU A 475 12.11 -20.78 29.57
CA GLU A 475 11.58 -19.43 29.81
C GLU A 475 11.91 -18.51 28.64
N VAL A 476 13.17 -18.55 28.18
CA VAL A 476 13.62 -17.77 27.01
C VAL A 476 12.82 -18.14 25.77
N LEU A 477 12.60 -19.43 25.52
CA LEU A 477 11.75 -19.88 24.41
C LEU A 477 10.32 -19.32 24.52
N ARG A 478 9.72 -19.35 25.72
CA ARG A 478 8.38 -18.78 25.93
C ARG A 478 8.34 -17.28 25.70
N GLN A 479 9.38 -16.55 26.09
CA GLN A 479 9.52 -15.12 25.84
C GLN A 479 9.60 -14.84 24.33
N ILE A 480 10.39 -15.63 23.59
CA ILE A 480 10.47 -15.56 22.12
C ILE A 480 9.09 -15.79 21.49
N GLU A 481 8.41 -16.89 21.83
CA GLU A 481 7.09 -17.22 21.29
C GLU A 481 6.04 -16.12 21.59
N THR A 482 6.08 -15.55 22.80
CA THR A 482 5.18 -14.46 23.23
C THR A 482 5.42 -13.18 22.42
N LEU A 483 6.69 -12.79 22.24
CA LEU A 483 7.04 -11.61 21.45
C LEU A 483 6.69 -11.83 19.97
N GLN A 484 7.02 -12.99 19.40
CA GLN A 484 6.65 -13.32 18.03
C GLN A 484 5.13 -13.33 17.82
N GLY A 485 4.34 -13.74 18.80
CA GLY A 485 2.87 -13.61 18.74
C GLY A 485 2.40 -12.16 18.58
N SER A 486 3.06 -11.22 19.28
CA SER A 486 2.78 -9.78 19.15
C SER A 486 3.23 -9.23 17.79
N LEU A 487 4.41 -9.62 17.30
CA LEU A 487 4.91 -9.24 15.97
C LEU A 487 4.05 -9.81 14.84
N LEU A 488 3.53 -11.04 15.01
CA LEU A 488 2.60 -11.67 14.09
C LEU A 488 1.28 -10.89 14.02
N SER A 489 0.77 -10.41 15.15
CA SER A 489 -0.44 -9.57 15.18
C SER A 489 -0.25 -8.26 14.40
N SER A 490 0.88 -7.57 14.59
CA SER A 490 1.20 -6.35 13.84
C SER A 490 1.30 -6.62 12.33
N THR A 491 1.89 -7.75 11.96
CA THR A 491 1.97 -8.19 10.55
C THR A 491 0.60 -8.55 10.00
N ALA A 492 -0.26 -9.22 10.78
CA ALA A 492 -1.61 -9.58 10.40
C ALA A 492 -2.47 -8.35 10.09
N ASP A 493 -2.35 -7.28 10.85
CA ASP A 493 -3.07 -6.02 10.61
C ASP A 493 -2.66 -5.36 9.29
N THR A 494 -1.36 -5.36 8.98
CA THR A 494 -0.85 -4.91 7.68
C THR A 494 -1.39 -5.78 6.54
N MET A 495 -1.32 -7.11 6.69
CA MET A 495 -1.81 -8.05 5.69
C MET A 495 -3.32 -7.95 5.48
N ALA A 496 -4.12 -7.71 6.53
CA ALA A 496 -5.56 -7.56 6.42
C ALA A 496 -5.95 -6.30 5.63
N ASP A 497 -5.25 -5.18 5.84
CA ASP A 497 -5.48 -3.97 5.03
C ASP A 497 -5.03 -4.17 3.58
N LEU A 498 -3.87 -4.80 3.37
CA LEU A 498 -3.37 -5.11 2.04
C LEU A 498 -4.31 -6.06 1.29
N GLY A 499 -4.79 -7.13 1.95
CA GLY A 499 -5.76 -8.08 1.40
C GLY A 499 -7.06 -7.39 0.96
N LYS A 500 -7.58 -6.43 1.73
CA LYS A 500 -8.74 -5.62 1.32
C LYS A 500 -8.48 -4.80 0.06
N ARG A 501 -7.27 -4.23 -0.08
CA ARG A 501 -6.88 -3.45 -1.26
C ARG A 501 -6.70 -4.33 -2.48
N ILE A 502 -6.04 -5.49 -2.32
CA ILE A 502 -5.88 -6.52 -3.35
C ILE A 502 -7.23 -6.99 -3.84
N PHE A 503 -8.15 -7.33 -2.93
CA PHE A 503 -9.48 -7.80 -3.28
C PHE A 503 -10.26 -6.77 -4.11
N ARG A 504 -10.21 -5.48 -3.72
CA ARG A 504 -10.81 -4.39 -4.51
C ARG A 504 -10.18 -4.26 -5.90
N LYS A 505 -8.85 -4.36 -6.00
CA LYS A 505 -8.13 -4.31 -7.29
C LYS A 505 -8.51 -5.49 -8.17
N LEU A 506 -8.59 -6.71 -7.65
CA LEU A 506 -9.02 -7.90 -8.39
C LEU A 506 -10.46 -7.75 -8.90
N GLY A 507 -11.37 -7.17 -8.10
CA GLY A 507 -12.72 -6.82 -8.55
C GLY A 507 -12.70 -5.84 -9.72
N ASN A 508 -11.91 -4.77 -9.62
CA ASN A 508 -11.76 -3.79 -10.70
C ASN A 508 -11.15 -4.40 -11.98
N LEU A 509 -10.12 -5.24 -11.84
CA LEU A 509 -9.48 -6.00 -12.93
C LEU A 509 -10.47 -6.90 -13.63
N ARG A 510 -11.29 -7.66 -12.88
CA ARG A 510 -12.34 -8.50 -13.44
C ARG A 510 -13.34 -7.69 -14.25
N THR A 511 -13.77 -6.54 -13.74
CA THR A 511 -14.67 -5.65 -14.49
C THR A 511 -14.03 -5.17 -15.78
N ARG A 512 -12.76 -4.76 -15.75
CA ARG A 512 -12.01 -4.32 -16.93
C ARG A 512 -11.87 -5.43 -17.97
N LEU A 513 -11.45 -6.63 -17.56
CA LEU A 513 -11.33 -7.78 -18.46
C LEU A 513 -12.67 -8.15 -19.07
N ARG A 514 -13.77 -8.13 -18.30
CA ARG A 514 -15.12 -8.38 -18.84
C ARG A 514 -15.59 -7.29 -19.79
N LEU A 515 -15.24 -6.02 -19.55
CA LEU A 515 -15.50 -4.94 -20.52
C LEU A 515 -14.78 -5.20 -21.85
N GLN A 516 -13.54 -5.69 -21.80
CA GLN A 516 -12.76 -6.02 -22.99
C GLN A 516 -13.32 -7.27 -23.70
N GLU A 517 -13.58 -8.35 -22.96
CA GLU A 517 -14.06 -9.63 -23.50
C GLU A 517 -15.46 -9.52 -24.10
N LEU A 518 -16.39 -8.87 -23.40
CA LEU A 518 -17.82 -8.94 -23.72
C LEU A 518 -18.30 -7.81 -24.63
N ARG A 519 -17.45 -6.80 -24.93
CA ARG A 519 -17.86 -5.64 -25.73
C ARG A 519 -16.97 -5.48 -26.95
N PRO A 520 -17.54 -5.02 -28.10
CA PRO A 520 -16.78 -4.85 -29.33
C PRO A 520 -15.59 -3.90 -29.17
N ALA A 521 -14.52 -4.14 -29.95
CA ALA A 521 -13.36 -3.26 -30.00
C ALA A 521 -13.71 -1.80 -30.39
N SER A 522 -14.77 -1.61 -31.17
CA SER A 522 -15.30 -0.28 -31.55
C SER A 522 -15.84 0.54 -30.37
N THR A 523 -16.12 -0.09 -29.23
CA THR A 523 -16.57 0.58 -27.99
C THR A 523 -15.42 0.92 -27.04
N ARG A 524 -14.18 0.76 -27.49
CA ARG A 524 -12.96 1.02 -26.72
C ARG A 524 -12.29 2.31 -27.21
N LEU A 525 -11.47 2.93 -26.35
CA LEU A 525 -10.86 4.24 -26.62
C LEU A 525 -9.91 4.20 -27.84
N GLU A 526 -9.23 3.08 -28.05
CA GLU A 526 -8.33 2.78 -29.16
C GLU A 526 -8.97 3.08 -30.52
N ALA A 527 -10.26 2.76 -30.68
CA ALA A 527 -10.99 2.94 -31.94
C ALA A 527 -11.19 4.42 -32.33
N PHE A 528 -10.81 5.36 -31.46
CA PHE A 528 -10.96 6.79 -31.66
C PHE A 528 -9.64 7.52 -31.81
N LEU A 529 -8.50 6.83 -31.66
CA LEU A 529 -7.18 7.44 -31.83
C LEU A 529 -7.07 7.98 -33.26
N ASN A 530 -6.79 9.28 -33.39
CA ASN A 530 -6.65 9.98 -34.68
C ASN A 530 -7.87 9.86 -35.64
N LEU A 531 -9.04 9.48 -35.14
CA LEU A 531 -10.25 9.32 -35.96
C LEU A 531 -10.63 10.61 -36.71
N HIS A 532 -10.31 11.76 -36.12
CA HIS A 532 -10.63 13.10 -36.61
C HIS A 532 -9.37 13.91 -36.89
N LEU A 533 -8.35 13.26 -37.45
CA LEU A 533 -7.04 13.85 -37.70
C LEU A 533 -7.16 15.18 -38.48
N GLY A 534 -6.58 16.24 -37.90
CA GLY A 534 -6.55 17.59 -38.47
C GLY A 534 -7.88 18.36 -38.44
N LYS A 535 -8.99 17.75 -37.98
CA LYS A 535 -10.30 18.40 -37.94
C LYS A 535 -10.43 19.39 -36.78
N THR A 536 -11.41 20.28 -36.88
CA THR A 536 -11.85 21.12 -35.77
C THR A 536 -12.81 20.31 -34.89
N ILE A 537 -12.60 20.32 -33.58
CA ILE A 537 -13.51 19.73 -32.59
C ILE A 537 -13.92 20.80 -31.58
N TYR A 538 -15.22 20.99 -31.40
CA TYR A 538 -15.79 21.85 -30.38
C TYR A 538 -15.88 21.09 -29.05
N VAL A 539 -15.43 21.69 -27.96
CA VAL A 539 -15.54 21.11 -26.61
C VAL A 539 -16.41 22.03 -25.76
N ILE A 540 -17.58 21.52 -25.38
CA ILE A 540 -18.67 22.34 -24.82
C ILE A 540 -18.80 22.05 -23.32
N GLY A 541 -18.48 23.08 -22.54
CA GLY A 541 -18.61 23.15 -21.08
C GLY A 541 -19.98 23.60 -20.60
N SER A 542 -20.04 23.97 -19.33
CA SER A 542 -21.27 24.34 -18.64
C SER A 542 -21.48 25.84 -18.47
N GLY A 543 -20.50 26.67 -18.85
CA GLY A 543 -20.46 28.11 -18.61
C GLY A 543 -21.71 28.84 -19.12
N ALA A 544 -22.06 29.92 -18.44
CA ALA A 544 -23.18 30.77 -18.78
C ALA A 544 -23.12 31.30 -20.22
N THR A 545 -21.92 31.55 -20.78
CA THR A 545 -21.77 32.00 -22.16
C THR A 545 -22.33 31.01 -23.19
N ALA A 546 -22.33 29.70 -22.89
CA ALA A 546 -22.95 28.70 -23.77
C ALA A 546 -24.47 28.90 -23.92
N GLY A 547 -25.10 29.60 -22.97
CA GLY A 547 -26.52 30.00 -23.05
C GLY A 547 -26.84 30.98 -24.18
N TYR A 548 -25.82 31.65 -24.74
CA TYR A 548 -25.94 32.60 -25.84
C TYR A 548 -25.59 32.00 -27.20
N VAL A 549 -25.07 30.76 -27.22
CA VAL A 549 -24.85 30.01 -28.46
C VAL A 549 -26.15 29.34 -28.88
N ASN A 550 -26.52 29.44 -30.16
CA ASN A 550 -27.69 28.78 -30.71
C ASN A 550 -27.63 27.26 -30.43
N PRO A 551 -28.68 26.62 -29.86
CA PRO A 551 -28.71 25.18 -29.60
C PRO A 551 -28.39 24.28 -30.80
N ASN A 552 -28.68 24.74 -32.02
CA ASN A 552 -28.41 24.01 -33.27
C ASN A 552 -27.07 24.36 -33.92
N TYR A 553 -26.25 25.24 -33.31
CA TYR A 553 -24.98 25.69 -33.89
C TYR A 553 -24.03 24.53 -34.24
N PHE A 554 -24.07 23.44 -33.46
CA PHE A 554 -23.19 22.28 -33.66
C PHE A 554 -23.80 21.16 -34.51
N ALA A 555 -24.96 21.38 -35.13
CA ALA A 555 -25.55 20.37 -36.00
C ALA A 555 -24.65 20.09 -37.21
N GLY A 556 -24.16 18.86 -37.33
CA GLY A 556 -23.21 18.46 -38.39
C GLY A 556 -21.73 18.72 -38.05
N GLU A 557 -21.45 19.43 -36.97
CA GLU A 557 -20.09 19.69 -36.50
C GLU A 557 -19.57 18.57 -35.59
N LEU A 558 -18.24 18.46 -35.47
CA LEU A 558 -17.61 17.58 -34.50
C LEU A 558 -17.63 18.25 -33.12
N ALA A 559 -18.52 17.80 -32.24
CA ALA A 559 -18.72 18.41 -30.93
C ALA A 559 -18.71 17.38 -29.79
N ILE A 560 -17.95 17.69 -28.73
CA ILE A 560 -17.90 16.95 -27.47
C ILE A 560 -18.56 17.80 -26.38
N GLY A 561 -19.78 17.45 -25.98
CA GLY A 561 -20.38 18.01 -24.77
C GLY A 561 -19.87 17.31 -23.52
N VAL A 562 -19.83 18.02 -22.39
CA VAL A 562 -19.54 17.41 -21.09
C VAL A 562 -20.74 17.40 -20.16
N ASN A 563 -20.88 16.32 -19.39
CA ASN A 563 -21.89 16.14 -18.35
C ASN A 563 -23.32 16.44 -18.87
N GLN A 564 -23.91 17.58 -18.47
CA GLN A 564 -25.27 18.01 -18.78
C GLN A 564 -25.34 19.00 -19.96
N ALA A 565 -24.25 19.20 -20.72
CA ALA A 565 -24.27 20.03 -21.93
C ALA A 565 -25.35 19.57 -22.93
N CYS A 566 -25.68 18.27 -22.94
CA CYS A 566 -26.74 17.68 -23.74
C CYS A 566 -28.14 18.22 -23.46
N ASN A 567 -28.39 18.86 -22.30
CA ASN A 567 -29.68 19.46 -21.98
C ASN A 567 -30.00 20.65 -22.88
N ARG A 568 -28.99 21.27 -23.47
CA ARG A 568 -29.13 22.38 -24.42
C ARG A 568 -28.76 21.97 -25.84
N PHE A 569 -27.68 21.23 -26.01
CA PHE A 569 -27.17 20.81 -27.31
C PHE A 569 -27.45 19.33 -27.52
N THR A 570 -28.51 18.98 -28.24
CA THR A 570 -28.93 17.58 -28.43
C THR A 570 -28.24 16.87 -29.60
N ASN A 571 -27.73 17.64 -30.57
CA ASN A 571 -27.11 17.14 -31.80
C ASN A 571 -25.58 16.98 -31.69
N LEU A 572 -25.08 16.59 -30.52
CA LEU A 572 -23.65 16.42 -30.29
C LEU A 572 -23.13 15.11 -30.91
N THR A 573 -21.93 15.14 -31.50
CA THR A 573 -21.24 13.91 -31.95
C THR A 573 -20.87 13.03 -30.77
N TYR A 574 -20.43 13.66 -29.68
CA TYR A 574 -19.88 13.01 -28.51
C TYR A 574 -20.42 13.63 -27.22
N LEU A 575 -20.63 12.79 -26.20
CA LEU A 575 -20.93 13.25 -24.84
C LEU A 575 -19.97 12.57 -23.86
N LEU A 576 -19.23 13.35 -23.07
CA LEU A 576 -18.28 12.84 -22.09
C LEU A 576 -18.76 13.07 -20.65
N ARG A 577 -18.72 12.03 -19.83
CA ARG A 577 -19.23 12.04 -18.44
C ARG A 577 -18.26 11.35 -17.49
N LYS A 578 -18.16 11.89 -16.28
CA LYS A 578 -17.32 11.33 -15.20
C LYS A 578 -18.10 11.01 -13.93
N GLU A 579 -19.20 11.70 -13.70
CA GLU A 579 -20.09 11.47 -12.58
C GLU A 579 -20.60 10.02 -12.54
N PRO A 580 -21.05 9.53 -11.36
CA PRO A 580 -21.75 8.26 -11.25
C PRO A 580 -22.90 8.21 -12.26
N ILE A 581 -22.85 7.25 -13.17
CA ILE A 581 -24.01 6.94 -14.00
C ILE A 581 -25.02 6.14 -13.17
N SER A 582 -26.31 6.43 -13.35
CA SER A 582 -27.41 5.86 -12.56
C SER A 582 -28.56 5.43 -13.47
N LYS A 583 -29.72 5.10 -12.88
CA LYS A 583 -30.97 4.76 -13.60
C LYS A 583 -31.34 5.81 -14.67
N ASN A 584 -30.95 7.05 -14.40
CA ASN A 584 -31.23 8.23 -15.22
C ASN A 584 -30.35 8.31 -16.49
N PHE A 585 -29.26 7.55 -16.57
CA PHE A 585 -28.39 7.55 -17.74
C PHE A 585 -29.11 7.08 -19.03
N ARG A 586 -30.11 6.20 -18.91
CA ARG A 586 -30.93 5.78 -20.05
C ARG A 586 -31.69 6.96 -20.67
N GLN A 587 -32.25 7.85 -19.86
CA GLN A 587 -32.94 9.04 -20.35
C GLN A 587 -31.99 9.98 -21.11
N VAL A 588 -30.72 10.02 -20.72
CA VAL A 588 -29.73 10.81 -21.45
C VAL A 588 -29.43 10.20 -22.82
N LEU A 589 -29.37 8.87 -22.93
CA LEU A 589 -29.24 8.20 -24.23
C LEU A 589 -30.46 8.49 -25.11
N GLU A 590 -31.67 8.42 -24.54
CA GLU A 590 -32.94 8.67 -25.25
C GLU A 590 -33.11 10.12 -25.71
N ARG A 591 -32.59 11.10 -24.95
CA ARG A 591 -32.63 12.52 -25.31
C ARG A 591 -31.54 12.93 -26.32
N SER A 592 -30.47 12.15 -26.41
CA SER A 592 -29.37 12.42 -27.34
C SER A 592 -29.69 11.84 -28.72
N SER A 593 -29.02 12.33 -29.76
CA SER A 593 -29.10 11.69 -31.06
C SER A 593 -28.67 10.21 -30.95
N PRO A 594 -29.34 9.26 -31.63
CA PRO A 594 -28.90 7.86 -31.68
C PRO A 594 -27.46 7.69 -32.20
N LEU A 595 -26.95 8.68 -32.94
CA LEU A 595 -25.58 8.72 -33.46
C LEU A 595 -24.57 9.27 -32.44
N THR A 596 -25.03 9.89 -31.35
CA THR A 596 -24.16 10.41 -30.29
C THR A 596 -23.46 9.25 -29.60
N ARG A 597 -22.12 9.34 -29.52
CA ARG A 597 -21.29 8.40 -28.79
C ARG A 597 -20.99 8.92 -27.38
N HIS A 598 -21.32 8.11 -26.38
CA HIS A 598 -21.26 8.47 -24.97
C HIS A 598 -20.00 7.92 -24.31
N PHE A 599 -19.02 8.78 -24.04
CA PHE A 599 -17.82 8.47 -23.29
C PHE A 599 -18.10 8.55 -21.79
N VAL A 600 -17.89 7.44 -21.07
CA VAL A 600 -18.06 7.35 -19.63
C VAL A 600 -16.74 6.88 -19.01
N SER A 601 -16.24 7.59 -18.00
CA SER A 601 -15.05 7.13 -17.28
C SER A 601 -15.35 5.80 -16.60
N ARG A 602 -14.38 4.88 -16.59
CA ARG A 602 -14.48 3.58 -15.89
C ARG A 602 -14.90 3.74 -14.42
N GLY A 603 -14.35 4.74 -13.74
CA GLY A 603 -14.68 5.05 -12.35
C GLY A 603 -15.44 6.35 -12.19
N SER A 604 -16.13 6.49 -11.07
CA SER A 604 -16.98 7.66 -10.76
C SER A 604 -16.15 8.85 -10.28
N PHE A 605 -16.48 10.06 -10.75
CA PHE A 605 -15.77 11.32 -10.49
C PHE A 605 -14.27 11.26 -10.80
N GLY A 606 -13.88 10.40 -11.74
CA GLY A 606 -12.46 10.17 -11.99
C GLY A 606 -11.75 9.41 -10.88
N ASN A 607 -12.46 8.65 -10.05
CA ASN A 607 -11.80 7.71 -9.14
C ASN A 607 -11.33 6.46 -9.90
N LEU A 608 -10.40 5.73 -9.32
CA LEU A 608 -9.87 4.47 -9.87
C LEU A 608 -10.75 3.24 -9.63
N ASN A 609 -11.94 3.45 -9.07
CA ASN A 609 -12.95 2.40 -8.92
C ASN A 609 -13.53 2.00 -10.29
N CYS A 610 -14.35 0.95 -10.31
CA CYS A 610 -15.04 0.49 -11.52
C CYS A 610 -16.56 0.75 -11.50
N VAL A 611 -17.04 1.69 -10.67
CA VAL A 611 -18.49 1.87 -10.43
C VAL A 611 -19.26 2.10 -11.73
N ASN A 612 -18.77 2.98 -12.60
CA ASN A 612 -19.42 3.26 -13.88
C ASN A 612 -19.26 2.07 -14.86
N GLY A 613 -18.08 1.46 -14.92
CA GLY A 613 -17.83 0.28 -15.77
C GLY A 613 -18.73 -0.92 -15.41
N GLU A 614 -18.91 -1.19 -14.11
CA GLU A 614 -19.83 -2.22 -13.61
C GLU A 614 -21.28 -1.91 -14.01
N TYR A 615 -21.68 -0.65 -13.89
CA TYR A 615 -23.01 -0.22 -14.28
C TYR A 615 -23.27 -0.39 -15.78
N VAL A 616 -22.29 0.00 -16.63
CA VAL A 616 -22.36 -0.23 -18.08
C VAL A 616 -22.44 -1.72 -18.40
N LEU A 617 -21.58 -2.56 -17.82
CA LEU A 617 -21.65 -4.01 -18.03
C LEU A 617 -23.01 -4.61 -17.65
N LYS A 618 -23.64 -4.09 -16.61
CA LYS A 618 -24.91 -4.60 -16.11
C LYS A 618 -26.11 -4.14 -16.95
N HIS A 619 -26.10 -2.90 -17.42
CA HIS A 619 -27.30 -2.25 -17.98
C HIS A 619 -27.18 -1.88 -19.46
N PHE A 620 -25.97 -1.79 -20.00
CA PHE A 620 -25.67 -1.30 -21.34
C PHE A 620 -24.59 -2.13 -22.04
N ARG A 621 -24.51 -3.43 -21.72
CA ARG A 621 -23.52 -4.36 -22.27
C ARG A 621 -23.48 -4.31 -23.80
N GLU A 622 -24.66 -4.39 -24.41
CA GLU A 622 -24.86 -4.44 -25.87
C GLU A 622 -24.87 -3.06 -26.53
N ALA A 623 -24.85 -1.96 -25.75
CA ALA A 623 -24.92 -0.61 -26.31
C ALA A 623 -23.59 -0.23 -26.96
N THR A 624 -23.54 -0.18 -28.29
CA THR A 624 -22.31 0.15 -29.04
C THR A 624 -21.96 1.64 -29.01
N ASN A 625 -22.93 2.50 -28.72
CA ASN A 625 -22.74 3.94 -28.58
C ASN A 625 -22.29 4.36 -27.17
N VAL A 626 -22.03 3.43 -26.24
CA VAL A 626 -21.51 3.73 -24.89
C VAL A 626 -20.06 3.26 -24.77
N ILE A 627 -19.11 4.19 -24.68
CA ILE A 627 -17.67 3.93 -24.62
C ILE A 627 -17.22 4.07 -23.16
N VAL A 628 -16.69 2.99 -22.58
CA VAL A 628 -16.06 3.06 -21.25
C VAL A 628 -14.58 3.29 -21.45
N TYR A 629 -14.07 4.43 -21.01
CA TYR A 629 -12.66 4.78 -21.19
C TYR A 629 -11.85 4.61 -19.91
N GLU A 630 -10.61 4.15 -20.08
CA GLU A 630 -9.58 4.13 -19.05
C GLU A 630 -9.01 5.53 -18.82
N HIS A 631 -8.61 5.84 -17.60
CA HIS A 631 -8.15 7.17 -17.24
C HIS A 631 -7.12 7.14 -16.11
N SER A 632 -6.18 8.09 -16.14
CA SER A 632 -5.25 8.30 -15.04
C SER A 632 -5.75 9.40 -14.10
N VAL A 633 -5.51 9.22 -12.80
CA VAL A 633 -5.95 10.14 -11.75
C VAL A 633 -4.81 11.01 -11.32
N GLN A 634 -4.94 12.32 -11.51
CA GLN A 634 -3.90 13.27 -11.10
C GLN A 634 -4.29 14.13 -9.90
N SER A 635 -5.57 14.26 -9.51
CA SER A 635 -5.98 15.44 -8.73
C SER A 635 -6.80 15.24 -7.44
N LEU A 636 -6.89 14.04 -6.84
CA LEU A 636 -7.81 13.88 -5.69
C LEU A 636 -7.20 13.97 -4.28
N ASP A 637 -5.86 14.01 -4.12
CA ASP A 637 -5.26 14.08 -2.77
C ASP A 637 -3.94 14.89 -2.66
N TYR A 638 -3.60 15.66 -3.70
CA TYR A 638 -2.41 16.49 -3.72
C TYR A 638 -2.81 17.95 -3.56
N GLY A 639 -2.28 18.61 -2.53
CA GLY A 639 -2.36 20.07 -2.39
C GLY A 639 -1.62 20.84 -3.51
N ASP A 640 -1.11 20.12 -4.52
CA ASP A 640 -0.57 20.62 -5.78
C ASP A 640 -1.59 20.31 -6.88
N HIS A 641 -2.57 21.20 -7.02
CA HIS A 641 -3.70 21.04 -7.93
C HIS A 641 -3.38 21.43 -9.39
N ILE A 642 -2.17 21.13 -9.87
CA ILE A 642 -1.74 21.50 -11.22
C ILE A 642 -1.37 20.23 -11.97
N LEU A 643 -2.08 19.95 -13.07
CA LEU A 643 -1.70 18.93 -14.06
C LEU A 643 -0.25 19.14 -14.52
N ARG A 644 0.62 18.14 -14.34
CA ARG A 644 2.07 18.24 -14.68
C ARG A 644 2.47 17.43 -15.89
N GLU A 645 1.77 16.33 -16.15
CA GLU A 645 2.14 15.36 -17.17
C GLU A 645 0.87 14.82 -17.84
N LEU A 646 1.01 14.28 -19.04
CA LEU A 646 -0.06 13.56 -19.73
C LEU A 646 0.23 12.06 -19.67
N PRO A 647 -0.80 11.19 -19.66
CA PRO A 647 -0.62 9.75 -19.85
C PRO A 647 0.31 9.44 -21.04
N PRO A 648 1.07 8.34 -21.05
CA PRO A 648 1.89 7.97 -22.20
C PRO A 648 1.08 7.93 -23.50
N VAL A 649 1.74 8.18 -24.63
CA VAL A 649 1.13 7.99 -25.94
C VAL A 649 0.94 6.49 -26.16
N PRO A 650 -0.20 6.02 -26.70
CA PRO A 650 -0.38 4.60 -26.97
C PRO A 650 0.72 4.08 -27.92
N GLY A 651 1.54 3.16 -27.42
CA GLY A 651 2.39 2.28 -28.23
C GLY A 651 1.77 0.88 -28.35
N ALA A 652 2.43 -0.05 -29.04
CA ALA A 652 1.93 -1.41 -29.29
C ALA A 652 1.56 -2.19 -28.00
N SER A 653 2.11 -1.81 -26.85
CA SER A 653 1.90 -2.48 -25.55
C SER A 653 1.02 -1.70 -24.56
N HIS A 654 0.49 -0.50 -24.92
CA HIS A 654 -0.20 0.38 -23.96
C HIS A 654 -1.70 0.49 -24.21
N VAL A 655 -2.50 0.29 -23.15
CA VAL A 655 -3.93 0.64 -23.16
C VAL A 655 -4.06 2.17 -23.10
N PRO A 656 -4.69 2.85 -24.08
CA PRO A 656 -4.85 4.29 -24.09
C PRO A 656 -5.62 4.78 -22.86
N ARG A 657 -5.20 5.93 -22.32
CA ARG A 657 -5.86 6.56 -21.17
C ARG A 657 -6.08 8.04 -21.41
N LEU A 658 -7.20 8.55 -20.89
CA LEU A 658 -7.45 9.98 -20.81
C LEU A 658 -6.98 10.55 -19.46
N VAL A 659 -6.72 11.85 -19.43
CA VAL A 659 -6.34 12.54 -18.19
C VAL A 659 -7.60 12.97 -17.47
N VAL A 660 -7.64 12.76 -16.16
CA VAL A 660 -8.76 13.18 -15.33
C VAL A 660 -8.30 14.12 -14.22
N SER A 661 -8.79 15.35 -14.29
CA SER A 661 -8.74 16.33 -13.21
C SER A 661 -10.12 16.58 -12.61
N ALA A 662 -10.22 17.52 -11.67
CA ALA A 662 -11.47 17.90 -11.02
C ALA A 662 -12.55 18.37 -12.00
N SER A 663 -12.18 18.94 -13.16
CA SER A 663 -13.14 19.41 -14.18
C SER A 663 -13.36 18.36 -15.27
N THR A 664 -14.60 18.11 -15.71
CA THR A 664 -14.85 17.20 -16.85
C THR A 664 -14.33 17.72 -18.18
N ILE A 665 -14.29 19.04 -18.35
CA ILE A 665 -13.88 19.63 -19.62
C ILE A 665 -12.40 19.36 -19.95
N THR A 666 -11.53 19.24 -18.95
CA THR A 666 -10.11 18.90 -19.18
C THR A 666 -9.97 17.52 -19.82
N THR A 667 -10.78 16.55 -19.40
CA THR A 667 -10.83 15.22 -20.00
C THR A 667 -11.35 15.27 -21.44
N ALA A 668 -12.35 16.12 -21.72
CA ALA A 668 -12.87 16.29 -23.09
C ALA A 668 -11.88 17.00 -24.02
N ILE A 669 -11.12 17.97 -23.54
CA ILE A 669 -10.02 18.61 -24.28
C ILE A 669 -8.96 17.56 -24.65
N HIS A 670 -8.57 16.72 -23.70
CA HIS A 670 -7.62 15.65 -23.99
C HIS A 670 -8.22 14.62 -24.96
N LEU A 671 -9.50 14.26 -24.85
CA LEU A 671 -10.17 13.38 -25.81
C LEU A 671 -10.15 13.94 -27.23
N ALA A 672 -10.44 15.24 -27.41
CA ALA A 672 -10.39 15.87 -28.73
C ALA A 672 -8.97 15.82 -29.33
N ALA A 673 -7.94 16.10 -28.52
CA ALA A 673 -6.55 15.97 -28.95
C ALA A 673 -6.19 14.51 -29.29
N PHE A 674 -6.65 13.55 -28.48
CA PHE A 674 -6.46 12.12 -28.72
C PHE A 674 -7.14 11.64 -30.01
N MET A 675 -8.28 12.23 -30.37
CA MET A 675 -8.94 12.00 -31.66
C MET A 675 -8.21 12.64 -32.84
N GLY A 676 -7.09 13.34 -32.62
CA GLY A 676 -6.27 13.95 -33.66
C GLY A 676 -6.71 15.35 -34.08
N ALA A 677 -7.49 16.07 -33.27
CA ALA A 677 -7.94 17.41 -33.62
C ALA A 677 -6.76 18.33 -34.00
N GLY A 678 -6.88 19.02 -35.14
CA GLY A 678 -5.98 20.13 -35.48
C GLY A 678 -6.35 21.41 -34.74
N ARG A 679 -7.64 21.57 -34.41
CA ARG A 679 -8.17 22.72 -33.67
C ARG A 679 -9.17 22.26 -32.62
N ILE A 680 -9.03 22.73 -31.39
CA ILE A 680 -10.01 22.56 -30.31
C ILE A 680 -10.59 23.93 -29.99
N ILE A 681 -11.91 24.06 -30.09
CA ILE A 681 -12.63 25.28 -29.76
C ILE A 681 -13.47 25.06 -28.50
N LEU A 682 -13.09 25.72 -27.41
CA LEU A 682 -13.79 25.64 -26.13
C LEU A 682 -15.02 26.53 -26.15
N VAL A 683 -16.16 26.02 -25.70
CA VAL A 683 -17.44 26.75 -25.64
C VAL A 683 -17.98 26.65 -24.23
N GLY A 684 -18.34 27.76 -23.59
CA GLY A 684 -18.83 27.72 -22.20
C GLY A 684 -17.79 27.23 -21.19
N HIS A 685 -16.51 27.58 -21.39
CA HIS A 685 -15.44 27.34 -20.41
C HIS A 685 -15.07 28.62 -19.67
N ASP A 686 -16.08 29.25 -19.07
CA ASP A 686 -15.99 30.64 -18.60
C ASP A 686 -15.04 30.79 -17.40
N LEU A 687 -15.09 29.83 -16.48
CA LEU A 687 -14.37 29.88 -15.19
C LEU A 687 -14.68 31.14 -14.35
N LEU A 688 -15.86 31.74 -14.57
CA LEU A 688 -16.38 32.92 -13.90
C LEU A 688 -17.91 32.96 -14.03
N SER A 689 -18.54 33.90 -13.32
CA SER A 689 -19.98 34.14 -13.41
C SER A 689 -20.28 35.24 -14.43
N LEU A 690 -21.34 35.04 -15.24
CA LEU A 690 -21.91 36.03 -16.14
C LEU A 690 -23.33 36.37 -15.65
N ASP A 691 -23.60 37.64 -15.34
CA ASP A 691 -24.87 38.11 -14.75
C ASP A 691 -25.28 37.33 -13.49
N GLY A 692 -24.29 36.94 -12.69
CA GLY A 692 -24.49 36.13 -11.49
C GLY A 692 -24.81 34.65 -11.74
N GLN A 693 -24.77 34.18 -13.00
CA GLN A 693 -24.91 32.76 -13.34
C GLN A 693 -23.55 32.13 -13.63
N ASP A 694 -23.30 30.98 -13.01
CA ASP A 694 -22.08 30.18 -13.24
C ASP A 694 -22.24 29.17 -14.37
N ASN A 695 -23.48 28.82 -14.71
CA ASN A 695 -23.82 27.88 -15.77
C ASN A 695 -24.95 28.41 -16.64
N PHE A 696 -25.06 27.88 -17.86
CA PHE A 696 -26.19 28.22 -18.73
C PHE A 696 -27.54 27.72 -18.14
N PRO A 697 -28.66 28.40 -18.46
CA PRO A 697 -29.98 28.00 -17.97
C PRO A 697 -30.37 26.57 -18.35
N GLY A 698 -30.79 25.75 -17.38
CA GLY A 698 -31.20 24.36 -17.60
C GLY A 698 -30.08 23.31 -17.52
N TYR A 699 -28.83 23.71 -17.22
CA TYR A 699 -27.73 22.77 -17.07
C TYR A 699 -27.95 21.76 -15.92
N HIS A 700 -28.42 22.21 -14.76
CA HIS A 700 -28.79 21.32 -13.65
C HIS A 700 -30.31 21.12 -13.57
N SER A 701 -30.75 19.87 -13.48
CA SER A 701 -32.15 19.48 -13.25
C SER A 701 -32.30 18.76 -11.90
N ALA A 702 -33.54 18.49 -11.48
CA ALA A 702 -33.80 17.68 -10.27
C ALA A 702 -33.15 16.28 -10.35
N GLU A 703 -33.11 15.70 -11.54
CA GLU A 703 -32.42 14.45 -11.87
C GLU A 703 -30.89 14.54 -11.62
N THR A 704 -30.30 15.69 -11.98
CA THR A 704 -28.89 15.96 -11.67
C THR A 704 -28.66 15.99 -10.17
N LEU A 705 -29.56 16.57 -9.37
CA LEU A 705 -29.45 16.61 -7.90
C LEU A 705 -29.42 15.20 -7.29
N GLU A 706 -30.27 14.29 -7.79
CA GLU A 706 -30.30 12.89 -7.35
C GLU A 706 -28.95 12.20 -7.59
N ASN A 707 -28.34 12.41 -8.78
CA ASN A 707 -27.06 11.81 -9.14
C ASN A 707 -25.89 12.28 -8.26
N PHE A 708 -25.93 13.51 -7.78
CA PHE A 708 -24.93 14.06 -6.86
C PHE A 708 -25.29 13.83 -5.38
N GLY A 709 -26.45 13.23 -5.07
CA GLY A 709 -26.91 13.01 -3.70
C GLY A 709 -27.21 14.31 -2.94
N VAL A 710 -27.55 15.39 -3.65
CA VAL A 710 -27.76 16.72 -3.08
C VAL A 710 -29.25 17.01 -2.99
N ARG A 711 -29.71 17.60 -1.88
CA ARG A 711 -31.15 17.82 -1.62
C ARG A 711 -31.77 18.99 -2.39
N ASN A 712 -30.98 19.97 -2.83
CA ASN A 712 -31.46 21.17 -3.53
C ASN A 712 -30.38 21.74 -4.47
N ILE A 713 -30.80 22.31 -5.59
CA ILE A 713 -29.98 22.99 -6.59
C ILE A 713 -29.14 24.12 -6.01
N SER A 714 -29.62 24.81 -4.97
CA SER A 714 -28.87 25.88 -4.30
C SER A 714 -27.57 25.38 -3.67
N VAL A 715 -27.57 24.17 -3.08
CA VAL A 715 -26.37 23.57 -2.49
C VAL A 715 -25.36 23.23 -3.58
N LEU A 716 -25.83 22.66 -4.69
CA LEU A 716 -24.97 22.28 -5.82
C LEU A 716 -24.37 23.52 -6.50
N LYS A 717 -25.19 24.56 -6.71
CA LYS A 717 -24.73 25.88 -7.18
C LYS A 717 -23.69 26.47 -6.23
N ASN A 718 -23.93 26.47 -4.92
CA ASN A 718 -22.97 27.00 -3.95
C ASN A 718 -21.66 26.21 -3.91
N SER A 719 -21.71 24.88 -4.04
CA SER A 719 -20.52 24.04 -4.14
C SER A 719 -19.73 24.32 -5.42
N TYR A 720 -20.40 24.44 -6.57
CA TYR A 720 -19.77 24.79 -7.85
C TYR A 720 -19.18 26.20 -7.80
N HIS A 721 -19.93 27.16 -7.30
CA HIS A 721 -19.50 28.54 -7.08
C HIS A 721 -18.26 28.61 -6.16
N SER A 722 -18.26 27.83 -5.07
CA SER A 722 -17.09 27.73 -4.19
C SER A 722 -15.90 27.05 -4.86
N TRP A 723 -16.13 26.12 -5.78
CA TRP A 723 -15.09 25.45 -6.55
C TRP A 723 -14.47 26.39 -7.59
N LEU A 724 -15.27 27.21 -8.28
CA LEU A 724 -14.78 28.25 -9.21
C LEU A 724 -13.88 29.29 -8.52
N LYS A 725 -14.12 29.57 -7.23
CA LYS A 725 -13.28 30.46 -6.42
C LYS A 725 -11.92 29.87 -6.05
N GLN A 726 -11.72 28.57 -6.25
CA GLN A 726 -10.43 27.95 -6.01
C GLN A 726 -9.52 28.28 -7.20
N ALA A 727 -8.37 28.92 -6.92
CA ALA A 727 -7.32 29.22 -7.89
C ALA A 727 -6.89 28.07 -8.84
N PRO A 728 -7.00 26.77 -8.48
CA PRO A 728 -6.50 25.69 -9.33
C PRO A 728 -7.23 25.39 -10.64
N VAL A 729 -8.52 25.72 -10.77
CA VAL A 729 -9.32 25.21 -11.90
C VAL A 729 -8.85 25.79 -13.24
N SER A 730 -8.51 27.09 -13.25
CA SER A 730 -7.88 27.73 -14.40
C SER A 730 -6.47 27.22 -14.63
N ALA A 731 -5.72 26.94 -13.57
CA ALA A 731 -4.35 26.43 -13.67
C ALA A 731 -4.31 25.06 -14.37
N ASP A 732 -5.24 24.14 -14.06
CA ASP A 732 -5.35 22.85 -14.72
C ASP A 732 -5.58 22.97 -16.23
N SER A 733 -6.51 23.84 -16.64
CA SER A 733 -6.83 24.01 -18.07
C SER A 733 -5.66 24.63 -18.85
N ILE A 734 -4.97 25.59 -18.23
CA ILE A 734 -3.78 26.24 -18.80
C ILE A 734 -2.63 25.24 -18.92
N SER A 735 -2.34 24.50 -17.85
CA SER A 735 -1.29 23.47 -17.86
C SER A 735 -1.59 22.37 -18.86
N LEU A 736 -2.84 21.91 -18.92
CA LEU A 736 -3.26 20.91 -19.91
C LEU A 736 -3.03 21.42 -21.34
N ARG A 737 -3.43 22.65 -21.64
CA ARG A 737 -3.20 23.26 -22.96
C ARG A 737 -1.70 23.23 -23.30
N SER A 738 -0.84 23.69 -22.41
CA SER A 738 0.61 23.69 -22.62
C SER A 738 1.16 22.29 -22.85
N LEU A 739 0.71 21.30 -22.07
CA LEU A 739 1.13 19.90 -22.22
C LEU A 739 0.68 19.31 -23.56
N LEU A 740 -0.56 19.57 -23.97
CA LEU A 740 -1.12 19.07 -25.22
C LEU A 740 -0.45 19.72 -26.43
N MET A 741 -0.25 21.03 -26.43
CA MET A 741 0.44 21.73 -27.54
C MET A 741 1.91 21.32 -27.64
N LYS A 742 2.57 21.01 -26.51
CA LYS A 742 3.91 20.43 -26.52
C LYS A 742 3.93 19.03 -27.15
N ARG A 743 2.92 18.20 -26.87
CA ARG A 743 2.81 16.83 -27.39
C ARG A 743 2.36 16.79 -28.86
N TYR A 744 1.47 17.69 -29.24
CA TYR A 744 0.86 17.79 -30.56
C TYR A 744 1.15 19.19 -31.12
N PRO A 745 2.31 19.41 -31.78
CA PRO A 745 2.73 20.76 -32.21
C PRO A 745 1.77 21.45 -33.18
N HIS A 746 0.95 20.68 -33.90
CA HIS A 746 -0.05 21.16 -34.86
C HIS A 746 -1.40 21.51 -34.21
N LEU A 747 -1.57 21.22 -32.92
CA LEU A 747 -2.82 21.44 -32.20
C LEU A 747 -2.94 22.89 -31.74
N HIS A 748 -4.05 23.52 -32.11
CA HIS A 748 -4.44 24.84 -31.58
C HIS A 748 -5.65 24.72 -30.66
N ILE A 749 -5.58 25.33 -29.47
CA ILE A 749 -6.68 25.35 -28.51
C ILE A 749 -7.09 26.80 -28.25
N ASN A 750 -8.32 27.15 -28.59
CA ASN A 750 -8.90 28.49 -28.45
C ASN A 750 -10.26 28.43 -27.76
N SER A 751 -10.74 29.55 -27.23
CA SER A 751 -12.11 29.67 -26.71
C SER A 751 -12.99 30.45 -27.70
N LEU A 752 -14.24 30.03 -27.85
CA LEU A 752 -15.28 30.76 -28.56
C LEU A 752 -15.92 31.77 -27.59
N SER A 753 -15.90 33.05 -27.97
CA SER A 753 -16.78 34.05 -27.39
C SER A 753 -18.05 34.13 -28.25
N PRO A 754 -19.26 33.99 -27.69
CA PRO A 754 -20.48 34.22 -28.44
C PRO A 754 -20.75 35.72 -28.69
N PHE A 755 -20.02 36.60 -28.01
CA PHE A 755 -20.14 38.05 -28.14
C PHE A 755 -19.15 38.58 -29.18
N ILE A 756 -19.56 39.64 -29.88
CA ILE A 756 -18.80 40.31 -30.95
C ILE A 756 -17.49 40.88 -30.42
N GLY A 757 -17.46 41.35 -29.17
CA GLY A 757 -16.27 41.92 -28.55
C GLY A 757 -16.12 41.60 -27.07
N LEU A 758 -14.93 41.88 -26.52
CA LEU A 758 -14.61 41.66 -25.10
C LEU A 758 -15.34 42.61 -24.14
N GLY A 759 -16.11 43.57 -24.67
CA GLY A 759 -17.04 44.43 -23.93
C GLY A 759 -18.44 43.83 -23.72
N LEU A 760 -18.62 42.54 -24.03
CA LEU A 760 -19.69 41.60 -23.65
C LEU A 760 -21.13 42.15 -23.65
N GLU A 761 -21.40 43.14 -24.50
CA GLU A 761 -22.74 43.52 -24.98
C GLU A 761 -23.76 43.85 -23.87
N GLY A 762 -23.28 44.45 -22.78
CA GLY A 762 -24.12 44.83 -21.63
C GLY A 762 -24.19 43.78 -20.52
N HIS A 763 -23.54 42.63 -20.69
CA HIS A 763 -23.43 41.60 -19.66
C HIS A 763 -22.32 41.90 -18.65
N HIS A 764 -22.56 41.53 -17.40
CA HIS A 764 -21.64 41.76 -16.29
C HIS A 764 -20.85 40.50 -15.95
N VAL A 765 -19.53 40.60 -16.08
CA VAL A 765 -18.59 39.57 -15.61
C VAL A 765 -18.19 39.83 -14.18
N GLY A 766 -18.41 38.86 -13.30
CA GLY A 766 -18.01 38.94 -11.90
C GLY A 766 -17.08 37.80 -11.51
N ARG A 767 -15.90 38.14 -10.99
CA ARG A 767 -15.32 37.39 -9.87
C ARG A 767 -15.77 38.14 -8.61
N LEU A 768 -16.82 37.64 -7.94
CA LEU A 768 -17.25 38.29 -6.70
C LEU A 768 -16.05 38.39 -5.75
N PRO A 769 -15.89 39.53 -5.03
CA PRO A 769 -14.78 39.73 -4.13
C PRO A 769 -14.73 38.57 -3.11
N PRO A 770 -13.52 38.18 -2.64
CA PRO A 770 -13.40 37.18 -1.60
C PRO A 770 -14.34 37.56 -0.46
N ALA A 771 -15.14 36.59 -0.01
CA ALA A 771 -16.15 36.82 1.02
C ALA A 771 -15.51 37.63 2.14
N LYS A 772 -16.01 38.85 2.40
CA LYS A 772 -15.55 39.65 3.53
C LYS A 772 -15.50 38.70 4.72
N ALA A 773 -14.30 38.50 5.28
CA ALA A 773 -14.15 37.85 6.56
C ALA A 773 -15.24 38.45 7.44
N ARG A 774 -16.08 37.61 8.05
CA ARG A 774 -17.01 38.06 9.09
C ARG A 774 -16.16 38.63 10.21
N GLY A 775 -15.79 39.91 10.07
CA GLY A 775 -15.18 40.69 11.10
C GLY A 775 -16.20 40.75 12.20
N LYS A 776 -15.87 40.13 13.34
CA LYS A 776 -16.44 40.55 14.62
C LYS A 776 -16.41 42.07 14.62
N ALA A 777 -17.58 42.69 14.78
CA ALA A 777 -17.68 44.11 15.03
C ALA A 777 -16.85 44.41 16.29
N ALA A 778 -15.61 44.87 16.09
CA ALA A 778 -14.84 45.53 17.11
C ALA A 778 -15.17 47.01 16.99
N ASN A 779 -15.91 47.50 17.98
CA ASN A 779 -16.05 48.91 18.28
C ASN A 779 -14.66 49.55 18.35
N GLN A 780 -14.28 50.34 17.35
CA GLN A 780 -13.33 51.45 17.55
C GLN A 780 -13.79 52.65 16.74
N ARG A 781 -14.27 53.65 17.49
CA ARG A 781 -14.46 55.03 17.06
C ARG A 781 -13.09 55.63 16.72
N GLY A 782 -13.06 56.42 15.65
CA GLY A 782 -12.17 57.57 15.53
C GLY A 782 -10.87 57.37 14.77
N ARG A 783 -10.85 57.78 13.50
CA ARG A 783 -10.19 59.03 13.06
C ARG A 783 -10.21 59.12 11.53
N SER A 784 -10.64 60.28 11.06
CA SER A 784 -10.64 60.69 9.66
C SER A 784 -9.22 60.76 9.09
N GLN A 785 -8.97 60.11 7.96
CA GLN A 785 -7.95 60.56 7.02
C GLN A 785 -8.51 60.51 5.60
N ARG A 786 -8.33 61.64 4.90
CA ARG A 786 -8.79 61.95 3.54
C ARG A 786 -8.09 61.06 2.49
N PRO A 787 -8.71 60.83 1.32
CA PRO A 787 -8.10 60.07 0.24
C PRO A 787 -7.08 60.91 -0.54
N ARG A 788 -5.99 60.28 -1.00
CA ARG A 788 -5.17 60.76 -2.12
C ARG A 788 -5.45 59.89 -3.36
N PRO A 789 -5.36 60.45 -4.59
CA PRO A 789 -5.84 59.81 -5.80
C PRO A 789 -4.84 58.79 -6.37
N ALA A 790 -5.37 57.94 -7.24
CA ALA A 790 -4.80 56.74 -7.82
C ALA A 790 -3.61 56.95 -8.78
N LEU A 791 -2.80 55.90 -8.89
CA LEU A 791 -2.02 55.50 -10.06
C LEU A 791 -2.29 54.00 -10.30
#